data_AF-U9VNE0-F1
#
_entry.id   AF-U9VNE0-F1
#
_cell.length_a   1.000
_cell.length_b   1.000
_cell.length_c   1.000
_cell.angle_alpha   90.00
_cell.angle_beta   90.00
_cell.angle_gamma   90.00
#
_symmetry.space_group_name_H-M   'P 1'
#
loop_
_entity.id
_entity.type
_entity.pdbx_description
1 polymer ?
#
loop_
_entity_poly.entity_id
_entity_poly.type
_entity_poly.pdbx_seq_one_letter_code
_entity_poly.pdbx_strand_id
1 'polypeptide(L)'
;MYPKHISKVSETAQIQREKVGEISISRKAVAAYNFVELPDKVVSAEADVISKPQNQYHSDLHSGCIDCTLTTASPLYIRTGLNLEEFQQEKEAKDLPGFYYTDPDTQKPVLPGSSLRGIMRSLIEIVSFSKFSKVSEQQRFFFRAVAAFNDDPTSSLYKNKLSSKNVKAGYLRHENGQWFIQPARLIGDQTFVRIEDKNINLPGFISMNDPAYKPQYFSNISFSVDEGKKKATELSANPNELDYVGTLVTSGNMKETGDQSSGKTDRKYHYLIQQPDSKPQRLKISDIAIRDYRNSLTTFQKYGSNQKDENTDSPFSEKDGFLKKGRCVFYCEPLEGEDVTLFGQSPNFRIAYSFKESGESASAADFVPEKLKSSDVVEVDIAESIFGYVRNKKTSCSDEQQARAGKVFFSDGICQEENIEDIFMVNKAGEVPRILASPKPTTFQHYLVQTSSEKKKLKHYASMPEKDTVIRGHKLYWHKGEAPDIWHPDSKNASETQITRIRPIKPNKVFTFKIDFENLSSVELGALLWILDVAQQDQYRLSLGMGKPLGMGAVKLTHEVYLCDRAKIEKSQSRYTSLFEDNGGWFSGYSNVLGQSDLDEHTQAFEKHVLRALEQSDKWQKLSQLRRIKMLLTMLEWKETLSEDEENQKRYMEIERDSKESHIIVNSPKPNDAKINEYSERPILPNPLQVAGEVTRPKTFTEGMKLEARVLEKKKKGSKVKYEIFNEHYNEGEKKSFSKIPDEGMVIVEIRSLKEDGSINHVKFVRTIE
;
A
#
# COMPACT_ATOMS: atom_id res chain seq x y z
N MET A 1 40.91 4.15 0.33
CA MET A 1 40.93 4.12 1.80
C MET A 1 39.61 4.68 2.34
N TYR A 2 38.52 3.91 2.32
CA TYR A 2 37.28 4.22 3.04
C TYR A 2 36.49 2.93 3.34
N PRO A 3 36.76 2.23 4.48
CA PRO A 3 35.94 1.11 4.93
C PRO A 3 35.34 1.30 6.34
N LYS A 4 35.16 2.55 6.83
CA LYS A 4 34.63 2.80 8.20
C LYS A 4 33.23 3.42 8.28
N HIS A 5 32.60 3.76 7.16
CA HIS A 5 31.25 4.39 7.16
C HIS A 5 30.08 3.42 6.86
N ILE A 6 30.34 2.21 6.37
CA ILE A 6 29.28 1.24 6.01
C ILE A 6 28.71 0.53 7.26
N SER A 7 29.53 0.29 8.30
CA SER A 7 29.07 -0.44 9.50
C SER A 7 28.12 0.37 10.40
N LYS A 8 28.28 1.70 10.49
CA LYS A 8 27.39 2.55 11.30
C LYS A 8 25.99 2.73 10.70
N VAL A 9 25.86 2.63 9.37
CA VAL A 9 24.57 2.79 8.67
C VAL A 9 23.71 1.51 8.83
N SER A 10 24.33 0.32 8.85
CA SER A 10 23.60 -0.94 9.09
C SER A 10 23.04 -1.05 10.51
N GLU A 11 23.80 -0.61 11.53
CA GLU A 11 23.31 -0.51 12.90
C GLU A 11 22.11 0.44 13.02
N THR A 12 22.12 1.57 12.31
CA THR A 12 21.05 2.59 12.45
C THR A 12 19.70 2.09 11.91
N ALA A 13 19.69 1.36 10.79
CA ALA A 13 18.47 0.78 10.22
C ALA A 13 17.94 -0.40 11.07
N GLN A 14 18.83 -1.24 11.61
CA GLN A 14 18.48 -2.32 12.52
C GLN A 14 17.93 -1.76 13.85
N ILE A 15 18.56 -0.73 14.39
CA ILE A 15 18.12 0.00 15.58
C ILE A 15 16.76 0.67 15.35
N GLN A 16 16.44 1.18 14.15
CA GLN A 16 15.12 1.75 13.86
C GLN A 16 14.00 0.72 13.77
N ARG A 17 14.28 -0.50 13.28
CA ARG A 17 13.32 -1.61 13.18
C ARG A 17 13.13 -2.37 14.49
N GLU A 18 14.16 -2.40 15.34
CA GLU A 18 14.05 -2.83 16.74
C GLU A 18 13.40 -1.75 17.63
N LYS A 19 13.54 -0.47 17.27
CA LYS A 19 12.81 0.69 17.86
C LYS A 19 11.48 1.00 17.16
N VAL A 20 10.79 0.00 16.61
CA VAL A 20 9.32 0.12 16.56
C VAL A 20 8.86 0.06 18.01
N GLY A 21 8.97 1.22 18.69
CA GLY A 21 8.50 1.41 20.04
C GLY A 21 7.07 0.88 20.10
N GLU A 22 6.79 0.16 21.17
CA GLU A 22 5.48 -0.44 21.43
C GLU A 22 4.40 0.54 20.97
N ILE A 23 3.67 0.14 19.94
CA ILE A 23 2.55 0.95 19.48
C ILE A 23 1.56 0.87 20.63
N SER A 24 1.47 1.99 21.33
CA SER A 24 0.41 2.32 22.27
C SER A 24 -0.88 1.66 21.83
N ILE A 25 -1.53 0.93 22.74
CA ILE A 25 -2.77 0.20 22.44
C ILE A 25 -3.81 1.21 21.94
N SER A 26 -3.84 2.41 22.52
CA SER A 26 -4.67 3.53 22.09
C SER A 26 -4.17 4.23 20.82
N ARG A 27 -3.22 3.65 20.07
CA ARG A 27 -2.73 4.18 18.78
C ARG A 27 -2.68 3.10 17.70
N LYS A 28 -3.18 1.89 17.96
CA LYS A 28 -3.22 0.79 16.97
C LYS A 28 -4.27 1.05 15.89
N ALA A 29 -3.84 0.94 14.63
CA ALA A 29 -4.74 0.89 13.48
C ALA A 29 -5.14 -0.56 13.19
N VAL A 30 -6.21 -0.73 12.42
CA VAL A 30 -6.61 -2.02 11.84
C VAL A 30 -6.57 -1.92 10.31
N ALA A 31 -6.28 -3.03 9.65
CA ALA A 31 -6.31 -3.12 8.19
C ALA A 31 -6.49 -4.57 7.75
N ALA A 32 -7.09 -4.78 6.58
CA ALA A 32 -7.17 -6.09 5.92
C ALA A 32 -5.84 -6.60 5.37
N TYR A 33 -4.77 -5.84 5.57
CA TYR A 33 -3.42 -6.17 5.12
C TYR A 33 -2.41 -5.81 6.20
N ASN A 34 -1.24 -6.41 6.10
CA ASN A 34 -0.06 -6.00 6.84
C ASN A 34 1.19 -6.21 5.98
N PHE A 35 2.36 -6.00 6.57
CA PHE A 35 3.63 -6.08 5.88
C PHE A 35 4.55 -7.08 6.58
N VAL A 36 5.12 -8.00 5.80
CA VAL A 36 6.39 -8.63 6.19
C VAL A 36 7.48 -7.59 5.95
N GLU A 37 8.39 -7.46 6.91
CA GLU A 37 9.37 -6.37 6.91
C GLU A 37 10.28 -6.38 5.67
N LEU A 38 11.19 -5.43 5.52
CA LEU A 38 12.26 -5.52 4.52
C LEU A 38 13.45 -6.31 5.09
N PRO A 39 14.23 -7.03 4.27
CA PRO A 39 15.41 -7.72 4.78
C PRO A 39 16.46 -6.71 5.23
N ASP A 40 17.29 -7.07 6.20
CA ASP A 40 18.42 -6.23 6.63
C ASP A 40 19.62 -6.41 5.69
N LYS A 41 19.72 -7.57 5.05
CA LYS A 41 20.79 -7.96 4.13
C LYS A 41 20.17 -8.83 3.04
N VAL A 42 20.61 -8.64 1.80
CA VAL A 42 20.24 -9.51 0.68
C VAL A 42 21.02 -10.82 0.80
N VAL A 43 20.35 -11.96 0.64
CA VAL A 43 21.02 -13.26 0.57
C VAL A 43 21.19 -13.64 -0.90
N SER A 44 22.46 -13.75 -1.31
CA SER A 44 22.85 -14.08 -2.68
C SER A 44 22.68 -15.57 -2.98
N ALA A 45 22.42 -15.89 -4.24
CA ALA A 45 22.49 -17.25 -4.75
C ALA A 45 23.94 -17.78 -4.73
N GLU A 46 24.09 -19.10 -4.80
CA GLU A 46 25.40 -19.76 -4.83
C GLU A 46 26.19 -19.36 -6.09
N ALA A 47 27.40 -18.83 -5.91
CA ALA A 47 28.17 -18.20 -6.99
C ALA A 47 28.56 -19.20 -8.09
N ASP A 48 28.88 -20.43 -7.72
CA ASP A 48 29.16 -21.54 -8.62
C ASP A 48 27.93 -21.90 -9.47
N VAL A 49 26.73 -21.90 -8.88
CA VAL A 49 25.46 -22.11 -9.61
C VAL A 49 25.21 -20.98 -10.62
N ILE A 50 25.50 -19.73 -10.23
CA ILE A 50 25.34 -18.58 -11.13
C ILE A 50 26.33 -18.63 -12.29
N SER A 51 27.56 -19.09 -12.07
CA SER A 51 28.61 -19.18 -13.09
C SER A 51 28.39 -20.27 -14.14
N LYS A 52 27.51 -21.25 -13.87
CA LYS A 52 27.22 -22.34 -14.79
C LYS A 52 26.40 -21.88 -16.01
N PRO A 53 26.74 -22.33 -17.24
CA PRO A 53 25.97 -22.04 -18.46
C PRO A 53 24.51 -22.56 -18.37
N GLN A 54 23.55 -21.77 -18.85
CA GLN A 54 22.11 -22.13 -18.84
C GLN A 54 21.69 -23.03 -20.01
N ASN A 55 22.54 -23.20 -21.01
CA ASN A 55 22.24 -23.96 -22.24
C ASN A 55 22.61 -25.45 -22.16
N GLN A 56 22.90 -25.96 -20.96
CA GLN A 56 23.26 -27.37 -20.74
C GLN A 56 22.73 -27.87 -19.40
N TYR A 57 22.51 -29.18 -19.29
CA TYR A 57 22.19 -29.81 -18.00
C TYR A 57 23.46 -30.11 -17.21
N HIS A 58 23.38 -30.02 -15.89
CA HIS A 58 24.51 -30.24 -14.99
C HIS A 58 24.23 -31.42 -14.05
N SER A 59 25.17 -32.35 -13.91
CA SER A 59 25.00 -33.59 -13.13
C SER A 59 24.91 -33.37 -11.61
N ASP A 60 25.41 -32.24 -11.13
CA ASP A 60 25.39 -31.80 -9.74
C ASP A 60 24.18 -30.90 -9.41
N LEU A 61 23.32 -30.62 -10.39
CA LEU A 61 22.06 -29.88 -10.22
C LEU A 61 20.85 -30.76 -10.52
N HIS A 62 19.68 -30.30 -10.09
CA HIS A 62 18.43 -31.05 -10.17
C HIS A 62 17.54 -30.52 -11.28
N SER A 63 17.03 -31.42 -12.11
CA SER A 63 15.95 -31.14 -13.05
C SER A 63 14.80 -32.09 -12.76
N GLY A 64 13.55 -31.69 -13.01
CA GLY A 64 12.40 -32.50 -12.62
C GLY A 64 11.07 -31.78 -12.76
N CYS A 65 10.05 -32.35 -12.12
CA CYS A 65 8.69 -31.82 -12.07
C CYS A 65 8.14 -31.92 -10.64
N ILE A 66 7.35 -30.94 -10.25
CA ILE A 66 6.53 -30.97 -9.04
C ILE A 66 5.07 -30.99 -9.48
N ASP A 67 4.37 -32.08 -9.18
CA ASP A 67 2.93 -32.20 -9.42
C ASP A 67 2.20 -31.60 -8.21
N CYS A 68 1.38 -30.58 -8.45
CA CYS A 68 0.71 -29.82 -7.39
C CYS A 68 -0.81 -29.99 -7.48
N THR A 69 -1.43 -30.20 -6.32
CA THR A 69 -2.88 -30.13 -6.14
C THR A 69 -3.22 -28.93 -5.28
N LEU A 70 -4.05 -28.03 -5.80
CA LEU A 70 -4.51 -26.83 -5.11
C LEU A 70 -5.99 -26.97 -4.77
N THR A 71 -6.33 -26.70 -3.51
CA THR A 71 -7.72 -26.67 -3.03
C THR A 71 -8.08 -25.27 -2.55
N THR A 72 -9.19 -24.71 -3.04
CA THR A 72 -9.71 -23.43 -2.53
C THR A 72 -10.23 -23.59 -1.11
N ALA A 73 -9.78 -22.75 -0.18
CA ALA A 73 -10.25 -22.74 1.21
C ALA A 73 -11.20 -21.57 1.51
N SER A 74 -11.17 -20.52 0.70
CA SER A 74 -12.18 -19.46 0.64
C SER A 74 -12.56 -19.20 -0.83
N PRO A 75 -13.61 -18.41 -1.13
CA PRO A 75 -13.98 -18.15 -2.51
C PRO A 75 -12.82 -17.54 -3.28
N LEU A 76 -12.61 -17.95 -4.53
CA LEU A 76 -11.48 -17.51 -5.34
C LEU A 76 -11.95 -16.69 -6.53
N TYR A 77 -11.39 -15.49 -6.71
CA TYR A 77 -11.66 -14.64 -7.86
C TYR A 77 -10.38 -14.28 -8.61
N ILE A 78 -10.32 -14.68 -9.88
CA ILE A 78 -9.27 -14.32 -10.83
C ILE A 78 -9.94 -13.74 -12.07
N ARG A 79 -9.30 -12.74 -12.66
CA ARG A 79 -9.69 -12.10 -13.92
C ARG A 79 -8.51 -12.15 -14.88
N THR A 80 -8.78 -12.41 -16.15
CA THR A 80 -7.80 -12.30 -17.24
C THR A 80 -8.11 -11.08 -18.10
N GLY A 81 -7.24 -10.76 -19.06
CA GLY A 81 -7.49 -9.66 -20.00
C GLY A 81 -8.73 -9.93 -20.85
N LEU A 82 -9.31 -8.85 -21.39
CA LEU A 82 -10.39 -8.94 -22.37
C LEU A 82 -9.91 -9.75 -23.59
N ASN A 83 -10.78 -10.58 -24.15
CA ASN A 83 -10.49 -11.17 -25.45
C ASN A 83 -10.59 -10.11 -26.56
N LEU A 84 -10.11 -10.44 -27.77
CA LEU A 84 -10.04 -9.48 -28.87
C LEU A 84 -11.43 -8.91 -29.24
N GLU A 85 -12.47 -9.75 -29.21
CA GLU A 85 -13.83 -9.34 -29.54
C GLU A 85 -14.40 -8.40 -28.46
N GLU A 86 -14.21 -8.73 -27.18
CA GLU A 86 -14.63 -7.88 -26.07
C GLU A 86 -13.91 -6.53 -26.07
N PHE A 87 -12.61 -6.53 -26.39
CA PHE A 87 -11.82 -5.31 -26.53
C PHE A 87 -12.30 -4.45 -27.71
N GLN A 88 -12.61 -5.06 -28.84
CA GLN A 88 -13.17 -4.37 -30.01
C GLN A 88 -14.58 -3.81 -29.75
N GLN A 89 -15.34 -4.44 -28.85
CA GLN A 89 -16.65 -3.96 -28.39
C GLN A 89 -16.56 -2.89 -27.28
N GLU A 90 -15.36 -2.40 -26.97
CA GLU A 90 -15.11 -1.41 -25.90
C GLU A 90 -15.69 -1.81 -24.54
N LYS A 91 -15.82 -3.12 -24.28
CA LYS A 91 -16.26 -3.60 -22.97
C LYS A 91 -15.21 -3.28 -21.94
N GLU A 92 -15.64 -2.86 -20.76
CA GLU A 92 -14.75 -2.71 -19.62
C GLU A 92 -14.74 -3.99 -18.79
N ALA A 93 -13.54 -4.43 -18.39
CA ALA A 93 -13.38 -5.62 -17.55
C ALA A 93 -14.13 -5.48 -16.20
N LYS A 94 -14.38 -4.26 -15.69
CA LYS A 94 -15.14 -4.06 -14.44
C LYS A 94 -16.60 -4.52 -14.53
N ASP A 95 -17.18 -4.50 -15.73
CA ASP A 95 -18.60 -4.75 -15.97
C ASP A 95 -18.91 -6.21 -16.33
N LEU A 96 -17.88 -7.01 -16.58
CA LEU A 96 -17.98 -8.41 -16.92
C LEU A 96 -17.79 -9.26 -15.63
N PRO A 97 -18.85 -9.89 -15.09
CA PRO A 97 -18.73 -10.66 -13.85
C PRO A 97 -17.96 -11.98 -14.01
N GLY A 98 -17.79 -12.47 -15.24
CA GLY A 98 -17.29 -13.81 -15.52
C GLY A 98 -15.89 -14.11 -14.99
N PHE A 99 -15.57 -15.41 -14.94
CA PHE A 99 -14.20 -15.90 -14.97
C PHE A 99 -13.80 -15.98 -16.45
N TYR A 100 -12.72 -15.32 -16.84
CA TYR A 100 -12.49 -14.98 -18.26
C TYR A 100 -11.57 -15.95 -18.99
N TYR A 101 -11.00 -16.90 -18.27
CA TYR A 101 -10.21 -17.95 -18.90
C TYR A 101 -10.77 -19.29 -18.48
N THR A 102 -11.69 -19.78 -19.30
CA THR A 102 -12.10 -21.17 -19.29
C THR A 102 -11.31 -21.92 -20.35
N ASP A 103 -10.98 -23.17 -20.05
CA ASP A 103 -10.42 -24.07 -21.04
C ASP A 103 -11.40 -24.20 -22.22
N PRO A 104 -10.98 -23.96 -23.48
CA PRO A 104 -11.90 -23.91 -24.62
C PRO A 104 -12.68 -25.20 -24.84
N ASP A 105 -12.07 -26.35 -24.54
CA ASP A 105 -12.64 -27.66 -24.80
C ASP A 105 -13.59 -28.11 -23.68
N THR A 106 -13.19 -27.89 -22.42
CA THR A 106 -13.92 -28.36 -21.24
C THR A 106 -14.82 -27.29 -20.62
N GLN A 107 -14.66 -26.02 -21.00
CA GLN A 107 -15.34 -24.85 -20.42
C GLN A 107 -15.13 -24.68 -18.91
N LYS A 108 -14.15 -25.38 -18.33
CA LYS A 108 -13.79 -25.30 -16.91
C LYS A 108 -12.91 -24.10 -16.61
N PRO A 109 -12.99 -23.47 -15.43
CA PRO A 109 -12.10 -22.38 -15.08
C PRO A 109 -10.65 -22.85 -14.97
N VAL A 110 -9.74 -21.99 -15.38
CA VAL A 110 -8.30 -22.25 -15.35
C VAL A 110 -7.57 -21.19 -14.51
N LEU A 111 -6.69 -21.64 -13.61
CA LEU A 111 -5.79 -20.76 -12.87
C LEU A 111 -4.55 -20.47 -13.73
N PRO A 112 -4.29 -19.22 -14.15
CA PRO A 112 -3.15 -18.96 -15.02
C PRO A 112 -1.83 -19.32 -14.35
N GLY A 113 -0.94 -20.04 -15.04
CA GLY A 113 0.38 -20.41 -14.56
C GLY A 113 1.22 -19.20 -14.18
N SER A 114 0.99 -18.05 -14.83
CA SER A 114 1.60 -16.76 -14.47
C SER A 114 1.19 -16.25 -13.08
N SER A 115 -0.06 -16.50 -12.66
CA SER A 115 -0.54 -16.16 -11.31
C SER A 115 0.07 -17.09 -10.27
N LEU A 116 0.13 -18.40 -10.54
CA LEU A 116 0.78 -19.40 -9.67
C LEU A 116 2.28 -19.11 -9.51
N ARG A 117 2.98 -18.83 -10.62
CA ARG A 117 4.38 -18.37 -10.59
C ARG A 117 4.54 -17.08 -9.80
N GLY A 118 3.60 -16.14 -9.93
CA GLY A 118 3.62 -14.85 -9.24
C GLY A 118 3.54 -14.99 -7.71
N ILE A 119 2.67 -15.87 -7.19
CA ILE A 119 2.59 -16.11 -5.75
C ILE A 119 3.86 -16.78 -5.23
N MET A 120 4.37 -17.79 -5.93
CA MET A 120 5.58 -18.52 -5.53
C MET A 120 6.79 -17.60 -5.52
N ARG A 121 6.96 -16.80 -6.58
CA ARG A 121 8.04 -15.80 -6.64
C ARG A 121 7.98 -14.81 -5.48
N SER A 122 6.79 -14.26 -5.19
CA SER A 122 6.63 -13.26 -4.13
C SER A 122 6.98 -13.83 -2.74
N LEU A 123 6.61 -15.09 -2.48
CA LEU A 123 6.91 -15.77 -1.23
C LEU A 123 8.40 -16.13 -1.12
N ILE A 124 8.99 -16.62 -2.20
CA ILE A 124 10.44 -16.90 -2.25
C ILE A 124 11.25 -15.61 -2.05
N GLU A 125 10.86 -14.51 -2.68
CA GLU A 125 11.49 -13.19 -2.44
C GLU A 125 11.51 -12.83 -0.94
N ILE A 126 10.45 -13.18 -0.19
CA ILE A 126 10.36 -12.95 1.25
C ILE A 126 11.26 -13.90 2.05
N VAL A 127 11.13 -15.22 1.84
CA VAL A 127 11.80 -16.23 2.68
C VAL A 127 13.28 -16.35 2.39
N SER A 128 13.71 -16.02 1.17
CA SER A 128 15.10 -16.03 0.75
C SER A 128 15.80 -14.69 0.93
N PHE A 129 15.16 -13.71 1.59
CA PHE A 129 15.72 -12.37 1.84
C PHE A 129 16.24 -11.70 0.55
N SER A 130 15.45 -11.79 -0.52
CA SER A 130 15.80 -11.23 -1.83
C SER A 130 15.73 -9.70 -1.85
N LYS A 131 16.19 -9.10 -2.95
CA LYS A 131 16.08 -7.66 -3.20
C LYS A 131 14.61 -7.21 -3.23
N PHE A 132 14.40 -5.92 -2.97
CA PHE A 132 13.08 -5.28 -3.05
C PHE A 132 13.04 -4.27 -4.20
N SER A 133 13.12 -4.78 -5.44
CA SER A 133 13.43 -3.96 -6.63
C SER A 133 12.23 -3.55 -7.48
N LYS A 134 11.06 -4.18 -7.31
CA LYS A 134 9.85 -3.92 -8.13
C LYS A 134 8.92 -2.88 -7.48
N VAL A 135 9.42 -1.67 -7.27
CA VAL A 135 8.64 -0.56 -6.72
C VAL A 135 8.50 0.55 -7.75
N SER A 136 7.27 1.02 -7.98
CA SER A 136 7.01 2.08 -8.97
C SER A 136 7.51 3.45 -8.50
N GLU A 137 8.22 4.13 -9.39
CA GLU A 137 8.63 5.54 -9.27
C GLU A 137 7.61 6.51 -9.88
N GLN A 138 6.57 5.99 -10.54
CA GLN A 138 5.62 6.80 -11.32
C GLN A 138 4.67 7.59 -10.41
N GLN A 139 4.16 6.95 -9.36
CA GLN A 139 3.23 7.59 -8.45
C GLN A 139 3.96 8.57 -7.54
N ARG A 140 3.65 9.85 -7.69
CA ARG A 140 4.19 10.95 -6.88
C ARG A 140 3.23 11.35 -5.77
N PHE A 141 3.78 11.64 -4.58
CA PHE A 141 2.97 11.86 -3.38
C PHE A 141 2.74 13.34 -3.11
N PHE A 142 1.47 13.70 -2.98
CA PHE A 142 0.99 15.05 -2.70
C PHE A 142 0.02 15.05 -1.52
N PHE A 143 -0.05 16.18 -0.81
CA PHE A 143 -0.98 16.36 0.30
C PHE A 143 -1.54 17.78 0.37
N ARG A 144 -2.62 17.93 1.13
CA ARG A 144 -3.27 19.20 1.45
C ARG A 144 -3.75 19.16 2.88
N ALA A 145 -3.28 20.08 3.72
CA ALA A 145 -3.54 20.09 5.17
C ALA A 145 -4.16 21.42 5.64
N VAL A 146 -5.10 21.97 4.85
CA VAL A 146 -5.73 23.29 5.10
C VAL A 146 -6.47 23.32 6.44
N ALA A 147 -7.26 22.29 6.72
CA ALA A 147 -8.07 22.16 7.93
C ALA A 147 -7.46 21.18 8.94
N ALA A 148 -6.19 20.81 8.77
CA ALA A 148 -5.53 19.89 9.69
C ALA A 148 -5.29 20.57 11.04
N PHE A 149 -5.57 19.84 12.13
CA PHE A 149 -5.26 20.28 13.48
C PHE A 149 -3.76 20.57 13.64
N ASN A 150 -3.40 21.40 14.63
CA ASN A 150 -2.00 21.81 14.85
C ASN A 150 -1.09 20.65 15.29
N ASP A 151 -1.66 19.53 15.70
CA ASP A 151 -0.97 18.31 16.06
C ASP A 151 -0.82 17.31 14.92
N ASP A 152 -1.42 17.56 13.76
CA ASP A 152 -1.17 16.76 12.56
C ASP A 152 0.26 17.01 12.04
N PRO A 153 1.02 15.95 11.73
CA PRO A 153 2.43 16.06 11.34
C PRO A 153 2.63 16.83 10.02
N THR A 154 1.59 16.96 9.19
CA THR A 154 1.65 17.67 7.90
C THR A 154 1.19 19.13 7.99
N SER A 155 0.61 19.55 9.13
CA SER A 155 -0.01 20.88 9.30
C SER A 155 1.02 22.00 9.22
N SER A 156 2.11 21.91 10.00
CA SER A 156 3.18 22.91 10.01
C SER A 156 3.87 23.01 8.65
N LEU A 157 4.19 21.86 8.04
CA LEU A 157 4.80 21.79 6.71
C LEU A 157 3.94 22.47 5.65
N TYR A 158 2.62 22.26 5.69
CA TYR A 158 1.68 22.91 4.77
C TYR A 158 1.60 24.42 4.99
N LYS A 159 1.38 24.86 6.23
CA LYS A 159 1.22 26.29 6.58
C LYS A 159 2.47 27.11 6.33
N ASN A 160 3.66 26.52 6.52
CA ASN A 160 4.93 27.19 6.25
C ASN A 160 5.15 27.42 4.75
N LYS A 161 4.75 26.46 3.90
CA LYS A 161 4.87 26.59 2.44
C LYS A 161 3.76 27.46 1.84
N LEU A 162 2.51 27.25 2.30
CA LEU A 162 1.31 27.92 1.83
C LEU A 162 0.76 28.84 2.92
N SER A 163 1.15 30.10 2.88
CA SER A 163 0.53 31.16 3.67
C SER A 163 -0.15 32.17 2.75
N SER A 164 -1.19 32.86 3.24
CA SER A 164 -1.89 33.90 2.48
C SER A 164 -1.00 35.08 2.07
N LYS A 165 0.19 35.22 2.68
CA LYS A 165 1.20 36.21 2.31
C LYS A 165 2.12 35.72 1.18
N ASN A 166 2.38 34.41 1.12
CA ASN A 166 3.32 33.81 0.17
C ASN A 166 2.65 33.41 -1.16
N VAL A 167 1.34 33.12 -1.13
CA VAL A 167 0.62 32.73 -2.34
C VAL A 167 0.28 33.96 -3.15
N LYS A 168 0.75 33.98 -4.40
CA LYS A 168 0.42 34.96 -5.43
C LYS A 168 -0.40 34.29 -6.54
N ALA A 169 -0.89 35.11 -7.46
CA ALA A 169 -1.67 34.69 -8.61
C ALA A 169 -1.12 35.36 -9.87
N GLY A 170 -1.29 34.68 -10.99
CA GLY A 170 -0.85 35.15 -12.29
C GLY A 170 -1.47 34.32 -13.41
N TYR A 171 -0.85 34.38 -14.58
CA TYR A 171 -1.35 33.76 -15.80
C TYR A 171 -0.30 32.88 -16.44
N LEU A 172 -0.70 31.67 -16.83
CA LEU A 172 0.16 30.75 -17.54
C LEU A 172 0.54 31.29 -18.92
N ARG A 173 1.81 31.14 -19.24
CA ARG A 173 2.40 31.34 -20.57
C ARG A 173 3.11 30.06 -20.96
N HIS A 174 3.11 29.76 -22.25
CA HIS A 174 3.80 28.60 -22.80
C HIS A 174 4.61 29.05 -24.00
N GLU A 175 5.92 28.93 -23.89
CA GLU A 175 6.90 29.48 -24.83
C GLU A 175 8.03 28.46 -24.96
N ASN A 176 8.41 28.12 -26.20
CA ASN A 176 9.50 27.17 -26.49
C ASN A 176 9.39 25.82 -25.74
N GLY A 177 8.16 25.33 -25.51
CA GLY A 177 7.90 24.07 -24.80
C GLY A 177 7.97 24.16 -23.27
N GLN A 178 8.15 25.35 -22.70
CA GLN A 178 8.27 25.58 -21.26
C GLN A 178 7.11 26.43 -20.72
N TRP A 179 6.75 26.19 -19.46
CA TRP A 179 5.71 26.93 -18.77
C TRP A 179 6.29 28.07 -17.95
N PHE A 180 5.65 29.24 -18.05
CA PHE A 180 5.96 30.42 -17.26
C PHE A 180 4.69 30.98 -16.62
N ILE A 181 4.87 31.76 -15.56
CA ILE A 181 3.83 32.57 -14.93
C ILE A 181 4.16 34.03 -15.22
N GLN A 182 3.20 34.74 -15.82
CA GLN A 182 3.18 36.19 -15.82
C GLN A 182 2.38 36.64 -14.58
N PRO A 183 3.00 37.30 -13.59
CA PRO A 183 2.30 37.78 -12.41
C PRO A 183 1.09 38.64 -12.75
N ALA A 184 0.05 38.58 -11.92
CA ALA A 184 -1.04 39.55 -11.97
C ALA A 184 -0.60 40.89 -11.38
N ARG A 185 -1.24 41.98 -11.80
CA ARG A 185 -1.09 43.28 -11.12
C ARG A 185 -1.58 43.19 -9.66
N LEU A 186 -1.22 44.19 -8.86
CA LEU A 186 -1.61 44.28 -7.46
C LEU A 186 -2.97 44.99 -7.26
N ILE A 187 -3.78 44.39 -6.40
CA ILE A 187 -4.96 44.94 -5.72
C ILE A 187 -4.49 45.26 -4.30
N GLY A 188 -4.11 46.51 -4.04
CA GLY A 188 -3.38 46.87 -2.82
C GLY A 188 -2.05 46.12 -2.70
N ASP A 189 -1.93 45.18 -1.75
CA ASP A 189 -0.74 44.35 -1.51
C ASP A 189 -0.87 42.89 -2.01
N GLN A 190 -1.97 42.56 -2.72
CA GLN A 190 -2.27 41.19 -3.16
C GLN A 190 -2.47 41.08 -4.66
N THR A 191 -2.27 39.90 -5.22
CA THR A 191 -2.51 39.62 -6.65
C THR A 191 -3.89 39.02 -6.92
N PHE A 192 -4.66 38.72 -5.86
CA PHE A 192 -6.01 38.17 -5.95
C PHE A 192 -6.81 38.51 -4.69
N VAL A 193 -8.14 38.50 -4.82
CA VAL A 193 -9.09 38.65 -3.69
C VAL A 193 -10.16 37.57 -3.75
N ARG A 194 -10.82 37.32 -2.62
CA ARG A 194 -11.95 36.38 -2.55
C ARG A 194 -13.27 37.08 -2.82
N ILE A 195 -14.25 36.34 -3.35
CA ILE A 195 -15.65 36.78 -3.44
C ILE A 195 -16.58 35.66 -2.99
N GLU A 196 -17.70 35.99 -2.36
CA GLU A 196 -18.72 35.00 -1.99
C GLU A 196 -19.52 34.55 -3.21
N ASP A 197 -19.81 33.25 -3.31
CA ASP A 197 -20.59 32.63 -4.41
C ASP A 197 -21.92 33.36 -4.66
N LYS A 198 -22.67 33.67 -3.59
CA LYS A 198 -23.95 34.41 -3.65
C LYS A 198 -23.84 35.86 -4.16
N ASN A 199 -22.63 36.42 -4.25
CA ASN A 199 -22.41 37.79 -4.72
C ASN A 199 -22.01 37.82 -6.21
N ILE A 200 -22.03 36.69 -6.92
CA ILE A 200 -21.64 36.61 -8.33
C ILE A 200 -22.89 36.62 -9.21
N ASN A 201 -23.07 37.71 -9.96
CA ASN A 201 -24.20 37.91 -10.88
C ASN A 201 -23.72 38.02 -12.34
N LEU A 202 -22.86 37.11 -12.78
CA LEU A 202 -22.34 37.10 -14.16
C LEU A 202 -23.21 36.22 -15.07
N PRO A 203 -23.43 36.61 -16.34
CA PRO A 203 -24.13 35.76 -17.31
C PRO A 203 -23.46 34.40 -17.47
N GLY A 204 -24.23 33.32 -17.32
CA GLY A 204 -23.72 31.94 -17.43
C GLY A 204 -22.98 31.42 -16.19
N PHE A 205 -22.91 32.18 -15.09
CA PHE A 205 -22.37 31.69 -13.84
C PHE A 205 -23.28 30.62 -13.21
N ILE A 206 -22.68 29.48 -12.90
CA ILE A 206 -23.31 28.38 -12.19
C ILE A 206 -22.77 28.39 -10.76
N SER A 207 -23.66 28.52 -9.76
CA SER A 207 -23.31 28.53 -8.33
C SER A 207 -22.78 27.18 -7.85
N MET A 208 -21.89 27.17 -6.86
CA MET A 208 -21.33 25.93 -6.28
C MET A 208 -22.38 24.95 -5.76
N ASN A 209 -23.56 25.45 -5.38
CA ASN A 209 -24.63 24.61 -4.87
C ASN A 209 -25.51 24.03 -5.97
N ASP A 210 -25.39 24.50 -7.21
CA ASP A 210 -26.12 23.96 -8.34
C ASP A 210 -25.61 22.53 -8.68
N PRO A 211 -26.51 21.57 -8.95
CA PRO A 211 -26.12 20.23 -9.40
C PRO A 211 -25.30 20.22 -10.70
N ALA A 212 -25.49 21.19 -11.58
CA ALA A 212 -24.75 21.33 -12.84
C ALA A 212 -23.42 22.08 -12.67
N TYR A 213 -22.99 22.37 -11.44
CA TYR A 213 -21.76 23.11 -11.19
C TYR A 213 -20.54 22.46 -11.84
N LYS A 214 -19.80 23.27 -12.58
CA LYS A 214 -18.46 22.96 -13.08
C LYS A 214 -17.50 24.12 -12.78
N PRO A 215 -16.18 23.88 -12.70
CA PRO A 215 -15.21 24.97 -12.64
C PRO A 215 -15.33 25.87 -13.88
N GLN A 216 -15.35 27.18 -13.65
CA GLN A 216 -15.64 28.21 -14.64
C GLN A 216 -14.59 29.31 -14.54
N TYR A 217 -14.37 29.99 -15.67
CA TYR A 217 -13.42 31.09 -15.80
C TYR A 217 -14.09 32.22 -16.57
N PHE A 218 -14.23 33.40 -15.95
CA PHE A 218 -14.78 34.59 -16.60
C PHE A 218 -13.68 35.63 -16.70
N SER A 219 -13.20 35.86 -17.92
CA SER A 219 -12.12 36.83 -18.20
C SER A 219 -12.70 38.15 -18.69
N ASN A 220 -11.91 39.22 -18.58
CA ASN A 220 -12.30 40.58 -18.99
C ASN A 220 -13.55 41.09 -18.27
N ILE A 221 -13.64 40.80 -16.97
CA ILE A 221 -14.66 41.34 -16.08
C ILE A 221 -14.06 42.47 -15.24
N SER A 222 -14.91 43.37 -14.75
CA SER A 222 -14.50 44.37 -13.77
C SER A 222 -15.05 44.07 -12.37
N PHE A 223 -14.37 44.52 -11.32
CA PHE A 223 -14.78 44.31 -9.92
C PHE A 223 -14.27 45.42 -8.99
N SER A 224 -15.01 45.67 -7.91
CA SER A 224 -14.64 46.57 -6.82
C SER A 224 -14.27 45.78 -5.56
N VAL A 225 -13.38 46.34 -4.75
CA VAL A 225 -12.77 45.64 -3.61
C VAL A 225 -12.90 46.48 -2.34
N ASP A 226 -13.36 45.84 -1.26
CA ASP A 226 -13.16 46.35 0.10
C ASP A 226 -11.73 46.01 0.53
N GLU A 227 -10.82 46.98 0.40
CA GLU A 227 -9.39 46.79 0.71
C GLU A 227 -9.16 46.42 2.19
N GLY A 228 -10.00 46.91 3.11
CA GLY A 228 -9.94 46.56 4.52
C GLY A 228 -10.26 45.09 4.80
N LYS A 229 -11.17 44.49 4.03
CA LYS A 229 -11.57 43.07 4.17
C LYS A 229 -10.90 42.14 3.16
N LYS A 230 -10.10 42.67 2.23
CA LYS A 230 -9.43 41.94 1.14
C LYS A 230 -10.41 41.05 0.38
N LYS A 231 -11.58 41.59 0.06
CA LYS A 231 -12.71 40.87 -0.51
C LYS A 231 -13.39 41.74 -1.55
N ALA A 232 -13.77 41.15 -2.68
CA ALA A 232 -14.56 41.85 -3.68
C ALA A 232 -16.02 42.03 -3.22
N THR A 233 -16.59 43.19 -3.52
CA THR A 233 -17.96 43.56 -3.16
C THR A 233 -18.90 43.45 -4.34
N GLU A 234 -18.43 43.85 -5.53
CA GLU A 234 -19.23 43.96 -6.76
C GLU A 234 -18.48 43.40 -7.97
N LEU A 235 -19.23 42.98 -8.98
CA LEU A 235 -18.74 42.39 -10.23
C LEU A 235 -19.58 42.88 -11.40
N SER A 236 -18.92 43.17 -12.52
CA SER A 236 -19.59 43.42 -13.80
C SER A 236 -18.94 42.65 -14.94
N ALA A 237 -19.77 42.19 -15.88
CA ALA A 237 -19.33 41.60 -17.14
C ALA A 237 -18.69 42.64 -18.09
N ASN A 238 -18.93 43.94 -17.85
CA ASN A 238 -18.30 45.02 -18.60
C ASN A 238 -16.93 45.35 -17.97
N PRO A 239 -15.80 45.20 -18.70
CA PRO A 239 -14.46 45.47 -18.15
C PRO A 239 -14.21 46.95 -17.81
N ASN A 240 -15.06 47.89 -18.24
CA ASN A 240 -14.84 49.32 -18.02
C ASN A 240 -15.73 49.94 -16.93
N GLU A 241 -16.48 49.12 -16.18
CA GLU A 241 -17.50 49.61 -15.25
C GLU A 241 -16.99 49.85 -13.82
N LEU A 242 -16.06 49.01 -13.34
CA LEU A 242 -15.56 49.02 -11.95
C LEU A 242 -14.04 49.21 -11.87
N ASP A 243 -13.52 49.32 -10.64
CA ASP A 243 -12.16 49.77 -10.32
C ASP A 243 -11.03 48.88 -10.88
N TYR A 244 -11.23 47.57 -10.86
CA TYR A 244 -10.23 46.59 -11.27
C TYR A 244 -10.75 45.72 -12.41
N VAL A 245 -9.87 45.35 -13.35
CA VAL A 245 -10.17 44.41 -14.44
C VAL A 245 -9.39 43.12 -14.25
N GLY A 246 -10.03 41.97 -14.48
CA GLY A 246 -9.37 40.68 -14.29
C GLY A 246 -10.19 39.47 -14.68
N THR A 247 -9.96 38.38 -13.95
CA THR A 247 -10.54 37.06 -14.19
C THR A 247 -11.12 36.48 -12.91
N LEU A 248 -12.38 36.04 -12.95
CA LEU A 248 -12.98 35.19 -11.93
C LEU A 248 -12.58 33.74 -12.19
N VAL A 249 -12.04 33.09 -11.18
CA VAL A 249 -11.72 31.66 -11.16
C VAL A 249 -12.57 30.99 -10.09
N THR A 250 -13.44 30.07 -10.51
CA THR A 250 -14.30 29.37 -9.56
C THR A 250 -13.57 28.20 -8.90
N SER A 251 -13.75 28.02 -7.59
CA SER A 251 -13.11 26.94 -6.83
C SER A 251 -13.94 25.64 -6.90
N GLY A 252 -13.36 24.46 -6.71
CA GLY A 252 -14.16 23.22 -6.67
C GLY A 252 -15.21 23.24 -5.55
N ASN A 253 -16.40 22.70 -5.79
CA ASN A 253 -17.54 22.71 -4.85
C ASN A 253 -17.45 21.63 -3.74
N MET A 254 -16.50 20.69 -3.82
CA MET A 254 -16.30 19.57 -2.86
C MET A 254 -17.49 18.61 -2.67
N LYS A 255 -18.60 18.79 -3.40
CA LYS A 255 -19.78 17.90 -3.33
C LYS A 255 -19.48 16.48 -3.81
N GLU A 256 -18.49 16.32 -4.68
CA GLU A 256 -18.00 15.03 -5.18
C GLU A 256 -17.26 14.18 -4.11
N THR A 257 -16.93 14.78 -2.96
CA THR A 257 -16.14 14.13 -1.89
C THR A 257 -16.76 14.23 -0.50
N GLY A 258 -17.90 14.92 -0.37
CA GLY A 258 -18.63 15.08 0.89
C GLY A 258 -19.86 14.19 0.92
N ASP A 259 -20.35 13.90 2.12
CA ASP A 259 -21.60 13.18 2.32
C ASP A 259 -22.73 13.88 1.55
N GLN A 260 -23.37 13.16 0.62
CA GLN A 260 -24.43 13.70 -0.23
C GLN A 260 -25.68 14.10 0.57
N SER A 261 -25.74 13.72 1.84
CA SER A 261 -26.85 13.94 2.76
C SER A 261 -27.23 15.42 2.98
N SER A 262 -26.29 16.37 2.84
CA SER A 262 -26.56 17.79 3.14
C SER A 262 -26.86 18.68 1.92
N GLY A 263 -26.65 18.21 0.69
CA GLY A 263 -26.95 18.95 -0.54
C GLY A 263 -26.25 20.32 -0.73
N LYS A 264 -25.47 20.81 0.24
CA LYS A 264 -24.84 22.13 0.26
C LYS A 264 -23.35 22.02 0.58
N THR A 265 -22.53 22.83 -0.10
CA THR A 265 -21.10 22.91 0.20
C THR A 265 -20.81 23.92 1.31
N ASP A 266 -19.86 23.60 2.20
CA ASP A 266 -19.32 24.54 3.18
C ASP A 266 -18.44 25.63 2.54
N ARG A 267 -18.05 25.45 1.27
CA ARG A 267 -17.28 26.44 0.53
C ARG A 267 -18.17 27.59 0.10
N LYS A 268 -17.74 28.80 0.46
CA LYS A 268 -18.47 30.04 0.19
C LYS A 268 -17.79 30.94 -0.82
N TYR A 269 -16.53 30.66 -1.20
CA TYR A 269 -15.68 31.65 -1.88
C TYR A 269 -15.06 31.15 -3.20
N HIS A 270 -15.04 32.08 -4.16
CA HIS A 270 -14.24 32.03 -5.38
C HIS A 270 -13.16 33.12 -5.35
N TYR A 271 -12.34 33.18 -6.40
CA TYR A 271 -11.19 34.08 -6.44
C TYR A 271 -11.18 34.95 -7.68
N LEU A 272 -10.88 36.23 -7.50
CA LEU A 272 -10.71 37.22 -8.56
C LEU A 272 -9.23 37.57 -8.64
N ILE A 273 -8.70 37.54 -9.85
CA ILE A 273 -7.28 37.75 -10.15
C ILE A 273 -7.22 38.93 -11.10
N GLN A 274 -6.43 39.95 -10.78
CA GLN A 274 -6.31 41.14 -11.62
C GLN A 274 -5.62 40.80 -12.94
N GLN A 275 -5.78 41.63 -13.96
CA GLN A 275 -5.10 41.51 -15.26
C GLN A 275 -3.57 41.30 -15.13
N PRO A 276 -2.92 40.65 -16.12
CA PRO A 276 -1.49 40.43 -16.11
C PRO A 276 -0.70 41.75 -15.94
N ASP A 277 0.42 41.69 -15.22
CA ASP A 277 1.34 42.82 -15.14
C ASP A 277 1.84 43.20 -16.54
N SER A 278 1.89 44.50 -16.84
CA SER A 278 2.45 45.00 -18.10
C SER A 278 3.97 44.79 -18.19
N LYS A 279 4.65 44.59 -17.06
CA LYS A 279 6.07 44.24 -17.04
C LYS A 279 6.30 42.80 -17.53
N PRO A 280 7.34 42.55 -18.34
CA PRO A 280 7.61 41.24 -18.92
C PRO A 280 8.26 40.24 -17.95
N GLN A 281 8.14 40.44 -16.62
CA GLN A 281 8.72 39.49 -15.67
C GLN A 281 7.98 38.15 -15.81
N ARG A 282 8.69 37.14 -16.30
CA ARG A 282 8.18 35.78 -16.48
C ARG A 282 8.90 34.90 -15.47
N LEU A 283 8.12 34.27 -14.60
CA LEU A 283 8.62 33.31 -13.64
C LEU A 283 8.53 31.93 -14.27
N LYS A 284 9.67 31.30 -14.56
CA LYS A 284 9.69 29.95 -15.11
C LYS A 284 9.13 28.97 -14.08
N ILE A 285 8.28 28.05 -14.51
CA ILE A 285 7.85 26.92 -13.67
C ILE A 285 8.84 25.79 -13.87
N SER A 286 9.31 25.20 -12.78
CA SER A 286 10.22 24.06 -12.81
C SER A 286 9.63 22.91 -13.63
N ASP A 287 10.42 22.34 -14.54
CA ASP A 287 10.02 21.20 -15.36
C ASP A 287 9.68 19.97 -14.48
N ILE A 288 10.36 19.83 -13.34
CA ILE A 288 10.07 18.81 -12.32
C ILE A 288 8.69 19.04 -11.72
N ALA A 289 8.36 20.28 -11.35
CA ALA A 289 7.07 20.60 -10.75
C ALA A 289 5.91 20.37 -11.75
N ILE A 290 6.10 20.68 -13.03
CA ILE A 290 5.12 20.37 -14.10
C ILE A 290 4.92 18.85 -14.24
N ARG A 291 6.02 18.09 -14.31
CA ARG A 291 5.98 16.62 -14.41
C ARG A 291 5.26 16.00 -13.20
N ASP A 292 5.62 16.43 -11.99
CA ASP A 292 5.04 15.88 -10.77
C ASP A 292 3.56 16.26 -10.64
N TYR A 293 3.17 17.48 -11.05
CA TYR A 293 1.76 17.87 -11.16
C TYR A 293 0.97 16.93 -12.09
N ARG A 294 1.46 16.70 -13.32
CA ARG A 294 0.83 15.79 -14.30
C ARG A 294 0.66 14.37 -13.74
N ASN A 295 1.68 13.86 -13.05
CA ASN A 295 1.65 12.55 -12.41
C ASN A 295 0.72 12.48 -11.18
N SER A 296 0.23 13.61 -10.69
CA SER A 296 -0.63 13.71 -9.50
C SER A 296 -2.10 14.06 -9.81
N LEU A 297 -2.44 14.23 -11.09
CA LEU A 297 -3.79 14.62 -11.54
C LEU A 297 -4.85 13.66 -11.00
N THR A 298 -5.84 14.21 -10.31
CA THR A 298 -7.03 13.43 -9.93
C THR A 298 -7.95 13.19 -11.11
N THR A 299 -8.84 12.20 -11.02
CA THR A 299 -9.93 11.99 -11.98
C THR A 299 -10.68 13.29 -12.31
N PHE A 300 -11.05 14.08 -11.30
CA PHE A 300 -11.66 15.40 -11.48
C PHE A 300 -10.79 16.38 -12.30
N GLN A 301 -9.48 16.36 -12.12
CA GLN A 301 -8.57 17.24 -12.85
C GLN A 301 -8.27 16.72 -14.26
N LYS A 302 -8.61 15.47 -14.57
CA LYS A 302 -8.52 14.91 -15.92
C LYS A 302 -9.81 15.11 -16.72
N TYR A 303 -10.96 14.87 -16.09
CA TYR A 303 -12.25 14.73 -16.77
C TYR A 303 -13.34 15.71 -16.28
N GLY A 304 -13.09 16.50 -15.22
CA GLY A 304 -14.12 17.37 -14.62
C GLY A 304 -15.13 16.62 -13.75
N SER A 305 -16.31 17.22 -13.56
CA SER A 305 -17.39 16.69 -12.70
C SER A 305 -18.21 15.56 -13.35
N ASN A 306 -18.20 15.44 -14.68
CA ASN A 306 -18.95 14.43 -15.43
C ASN A 306 -18.01 13.35 -15.99
N GLN A 307 -17.83 12.27 -15.24
CA GLN A 307 -16.89 11.18 -15.58
C GLN A 307 -17.34 10.27 -16.74
N LYS A 308 -18.53 10.47 -17.32
CA LYS A 308 -19.17 9.51 -18.25
C LYS A 308 -19.45 10.03 -19.67
N ASP A 309 -19.21 11.31 -19.96
CA ASP A 309 -19.45 11.85 -21.30
C ASP A 309 -18.15 12.42 -21.88
N GLU A 310 -17.59 11.72 -22.86
CA GLU A 310 -16.47 12.21 -23.70
C GLU A 310 -16.80 13.53 -24.42
N ASN A 311 -18.08 13.91 -24.45
CA ASN A 311 -18.60 15.15 -25.02
C ASN A 311 -18.80 16.30 -24.02
N THR A 312 -18.25 16.21 -22.81
CA THR A 312 -18.41 17.29 -21.82
C THR A 312 -17.40 18.42 -22.00
N ASP A 313 -17.93 19.64 -21.99
CA ASP A 313 -17.23 20.93 -21.98
C ASP A 313 -16.48 21.15 -20.65
N SER A 314 -15.52 20.24 -20.37
CA SER A 314 -14.63 20.26 -19.22
C SER A 314 -13.55 21.33 -19.43
N PRO A 315 -13.27 22.18 -18.43
CA PRO A 315 -12.18 23.13 -18.55
C PRO A 315 -10.80 22.49 -18.47
N PHE A 316 -10.70 21.19 -18.18
CA PHE A 316 -9.44 20.48 -17.94
C PHE A 316 -9.08 19.53 -19.08
N SER A 317 -7.77 19.36 -19.28
CA SER A 317 -7.19 18.35 -20.16
C SER A 317 -6.89 17.07 -19.38
N GLU A 318 -7.08 15.91 -20.00
CA GLU A 318 -6.71 14.63 -19.40
C GLU A 318 -5.23 14.55 -19.02
N LYS A 319 -4.34 15.06 -19.88
CA LYS A 319 -2.88 14.98 -19.70
C LYS A 319 -2.31 16.17 -18.94
N ASP A 320 -2.91 17.34 -19.11
CA ASP A 320 -2.37 18.61 -18.64
C ASP A 320 -3.20 19.27 -17.53
N GLY A 321 -4.35 18.69 -17.17
CA GLY A 321 -5.27 19.24 -16.19
C GLY A 321 -5.64 20.70 -16.48
N PHE A 322 -5.31 21.60 -15.57
CA PHE A 322 -5.58 23.03 -15.78
C PHE A 322 -4.49 23.75 -16.60
N LEU A 323 -3.36 23.13 -16.93
CA LEU A 323 -2.30 23.78 -17.70
C LEU A 323 -2.79 24.15 -19.10
N LYS A 324 -3.08 25.45 -19.31
CA LYS A 324 -3.51 26.02 -20.59
C LYS A 324 -2.98 27.44 -20.69
N LYS A 325 -2.42 27.81 -21.85
CA LYS A 325 -1.94 29.17 -22.10
C LYS A 325 -3.05 30.19 -21.80
N GLY A 326 -2.71 31.25 -21.07
CA GLY A 326 -3.64 32.30 -20.67
C GLY A 326 -4.46 32.00 -19.42
N ARG A 327 -4.43 30.77 -18.88
CA ARG A 327 -5.21 30.43 -17.70
C ARG A 327 -4.58 30.94 -16.42
N CYS A 328 -5.41 31.34 -15.48
CA CYS A 328 -4.98 31.75 -14.15
C CYS A 328 -4.31 30.60 -13.38
N VAL A 329 -3.32 30.95 -12.57
CA VAL A 329 -2.58 30.04 -11.71
C VAL A 329 -2.25 30.72 -10.39
N PHE A 330 -2.28 29.96 -9.31
CA PHE A 330 -1.78 30.37 -8.00
C PHE A 330 -0.42 29.73 -7.77
N TYR A 331 0.51 30.44 -7.16
CA TYR A 331 1.88 29.97 -6.96
C TYR A 331 2.48 30.57 -5.69
N CYS A 332 3.49 29.90 -5.13
CA CYS A 332 4.34 30.52 -4.12
C CYS A 332 5.46 31.28 -4.82
N GLU A 333 5.70 32.53 -4.39
CA GLU A 333 6.75 33.37 -4.97
C GLU A 333 8.13 32.70 -4.78
N PRO A 334 8.91 32.49 -5.86
CA PRO A 334 10.24 31.90 -5.76
C PRO A 334 11.24 32.91 -5.21
N LEU A 335 12.38 32.43 -4.72
CA LEU A 335 13.51 33.32 -4.43
C LEU A 335 14.03 33.93 -5.74
N GLU A 336 14.72 35.07 -5.64
CA GLU A 336 15.27 35.75 -6.81
C GLU A 336 16.21 34.83 -7.59
N GLY A 337 15.92 34.63 -8.88
CA GLY A 337 16.68 33.74 -9.76
C GLY A 337 16.27 32.27 -9.76
N GLU A 338 15.29 31.87 -8.93
CA GLU A 338 14.79 30.49 -8.87
C GLU A 338 13.51 30.26 -9.68
N ASP A 339 13.29 29.01 -10.08
CA ASP A 339 12.07 28.56 -10.75
C ASP A 339 10.92 28.39 -9.73
N VAL A 340 9.69 28.61 -10.18
CA VAL A 340 8.47 28.30 -9.40
C VAL A 340 8.34 26.78 -9.24
N THR A 341 8.32 26.31 -8.00
CA THR A 341 8.19 24.87 -7.67
C THR A 341 6.82 24.49 -7.10
N LEU A 342 6.05 25.46 -6.62
CA LEU A 342 4.75 25.24 -5.97
C LEU A 342 3.68 26.07 -6.66
N PHE A 343 2.70 25.40 -7.28
CA PHE A 343 1.62 26.05 -8.00
C PHE A 343 0.34 25.20 -8.04
N GLY A 344 -0.80 25.81 -8.37
CA GLY A 344 -2.06 25.11 -8.55
C GLY A 344 -3.23 25.99 -8.97
N GLN A 345 -4.39 25.36 -9.17
CA GLN A 345 -5.62 26.01 -9.67
C GLN A 345 -6.34 26.90 -8.64
N SER A 346 -6.04 26.74 -7.35
CA SER A 346 -6.66 27.50 -6.26
C SER A 346 -5.60 27.81 -5.20
N PRO A 347 -5.73 28.87 -4.38
CA PRO A 347 -4.70 29.25 -3.39
C PRO A 347 -4.31 28.14 -2.42
N ASN A 348 -5.26 27.27 -2.08
CA ASN A 348 -5.07 26.12 -1.19
C ASN A 348 -4.80 24.83 -1.99
N PHE A 349 -3.80 24.87 -2.87
CA PHE A 349 -3.43 23.75 -3.72
C PHE A 349 -2.71 22.63 -2.93
N ARG A 350 -2.58 21.45 -3.55
CA ARG A 350 -1.82 20.33 -2.97
C ARG A 350 -0.33 20.59 -3.17
N ILE A 351 0.47 20.26 -2.18
CA ILE A 351 1.93 20.36 -2.25
C ILE A 351 2.54 18.97 -2.30
N ALA A 352 3.67 18.85 -2.99
CA ALA A 352 4.46 17.64 -3.02
C ALA A 352 5.02 17.35 -1.62
N TYR A 353 4.98 16.08 -1.21
CA TYR A 353 5.92 15.60 -0.21
C TYR A 353 7.31 15.60 -0.85
N SER A 354 8.24 16.37 -0.31
CA SER A 354 9.61 16.42 -0.81
C SER A 354 10.56 16.49 0.38
N PHE A 355 11.59 15.64 0.33
CA PHE A 355 12.73 15.63 1.25
C PHE A 355 14.02 16.08 0.54
N LYS A 356 13.96 16.32 -0.78
CA LYS A 356 15.08 16.73 -1.62
C LYS A 356 15.09 18.26 -1.71
N GLU A 357 16.27 18.87 -1.72
CA GLU A 357 16.42 20.33 -1.92
C GLU A 357 15.87 20.79 -3.27
N SER A 358 15.94 19.93 -4.29
CA SER A 358 15.38 20.19 -5.63
C SER A 358 13.84 20.35 -5.67
N GLY A 359 13.14 20.03 -4.58
CA GLY A 359 11.68 20.09 -4.51
C GLY A 359 10.96 18.95 -5.23
N GLU A 360 11.69 17.96 -5.78
CA GLU A 360 11.11 16.77 -6.42
C GLU A 360 10.21 16.01 -5.44
N SER A 361 9.04 15.59 -5.92
CA SER A 361 8.07 14.82 -5.15
C SER A 361 8.57 13.40 -4.88
N ALA A 362 8.37 12.95 -3.64
CA ALA A 362 8.68 11.61 -3.22
C ALA A 362 7.78 10.55 -3.88
N SER A 363 8.35 9.36 -4.06
CA SER A 363 7.71 8.13 -4.53
C SER A 363 7.91 7.01 -3.51
N ALA A 364 7.23 5.87 -3.69
CA ALA A 364 7.45 4.71 -2.81
C ALA A 364 8.88 4.16 -2.92
N ALA A 365 9.48 4.23 -4.10
CA ALA A 365 10.83 3.73 -4.37
C ALA A 365 11.92 4.51 -3.62
N ASP A 366 11.70 5.81 -3.35
CA ASP A 366 12.62 6.63 -2.56
C ASP A 366 12.80 6.10 -1.12
N PHE A 367 11.81 5.38 -0.57
CA PHE A 367 11.83 4.82 0.79
C PHE A 367 12.29 3.37 0.88
N VAL A 368 12.75 2.79 -0.23
CA VAL A 368 13.43 1.49 -0.25
C VAL A 368 14.92 1.75 0.04
N PRO A 369 15.55 1.05 1.00
CA PRO A 369 16.98 1.19 1.23
C PRO A 369 17.82 0.86 0.00
N GLU A 370 18.89 1.62 -0.27
CA GLU A 370 19.72 1.46 -1.48
C GLU A 370 20.29 0.04 -1.61
N LYS A 371 20.73 -0.56 -0.50
CA LYS A 371 21.24 -1.94 -0.43
C LYS A 371 20.24 -3.03 -0.85
N LEU A 372 18.96 -2.68 -1.02
CA LEU A 372 17.90 -3.60 -1.45
C LEU A 372 17.42 -3.31 -2.87
N LYS A 373 17.90 -2.23 -3.50
CA LYS A 373 17.57 -1.88 -4.89
C LYS A 373 18.45 -2.64 -5.87
N SER A 374 17.92 -2.88 -7.06
CA SER A 374 18.61 -3.65 -8.10
C SER A 374 19.73 -2.90 -8.81
N SER A 375 19.82 -1.58 -8.67
CA SER A 375 20.86 -0.78 -9.34
C SER A 375 22.25 -0.94 -8.73
N ASP A 376 22.33 -1.32 -7.44
CA ASP A 376 23.56 -1.25 -6.66
C ASP A 376 24.01 -2.64 -6.16
N VAL A 377 23.11 -3.64 -6.16
CA VAL A 377 23.43 -5.03 -5.84
C VAL A 377 23.61 -5.84 -7.12
N VAL A 378 24.89 -5.99 -7.52
CA VAL A 378 25.31 -6.76 -8.71
C VAL A 378 25.02 -8.26 -8.54
N GLU A 379 25.11 -8.77 -7.31
CA GLU A 379 24.96 -10.20 -7.01
C GLU A 379 23.53 -10.68 -7.26
N VAL A 380 23.37 -11.84 -7.90
CA VAL A 380 22.07 -12.45 -8.15
C VAL A 380 21.53 -13.03 -6.84
N ASP A 381 20.30 -12.68 -6.44
CA ASP A 381 19.64 -13.29 -5.29
C ASP A 381 18.96 -14.63 -5.66
N ILE A 382 18.54 -15.40 -4.65
CA ILE A 382 17.95 -16.74 -4.85
C ILE A 382 16.69 -16.67 -5.72
N ALA A 383 15.81 -15.70 -5.50
CA ALA A 383 14.59 -15.57 -6.30
C ALA A 383 14.90 -15.17 -7.76
N GLU A 384 15.87 -14.31 -7.98
CA GLU A 384 16.37 -13.95 -9.30
C GLU A 384 17.01 -15.13 -10.02
N SER A 385 17.73 -16.00 -9.31
CA SER A 385 18.32 -17.22 -9.88
C SER A 385 17.26 -18.24 -10.31
N ILE A 386 16.22 -18.44 -9.50
CA ILE A 386 15.11 -19.37 -9.80
C ILE A 386 14.21 -18.84 -10.91
N PHE A 387 13.77 -17.58 -10.82
CA PHE A 387 12.72 -17.05 -11.69
C PHE A 387 13.23 -16.19 -12.85
N GLY A 388 14.52 -15.91 -12.91
CA GLY A 388 15.13 -15.04 -13.90
C GLY A 388 14.86 -13.55 -13.67
N TYR A 389 15.58 -12.72 -14.42
CA TYR A 389 15.50 -11.26 -14.37
C TYR A 389 15.94 -10.60 -15.68
N VAL A 390 15.53 -9.35 -15.85
CA VAL A 390 16.06 -8.41 -16.84
C VAL A 390 16.34 -7.10 -16.10
N ARG A 391 17.57 -6.60 -16.19
CA ARG A 391 17.96 -5.32 -15.57
C ARG A 391 17.45 -4.16 -16.43
N ASN A 392 16.92 -3.11 -15.79
CA ASN A 392 16.37 -1.94 -16.51
C ASN A 392 17.46 -0.96 -16.98
N LYS A 393 18.59 -0.88 -16.28
CA LYS A 393 19.75 -0.06 -16.67
C LYS A 393 20.76 -0.98 -17.35
N LYS A 394 21.34 -0.53 -18.47
CA LYS A 394 22.50 -1.21 -19.07
C LYS A 394 23.64 -1.14 -18.07
N THR A 395 24.06 -2.29 -17.56
CA THR A 395 25.27 -2.36 -16.74
C THR A 395 26.49 -2.34 -17.67
N SER A 396 27.64 -1.83 -17.23
CA SER A 396 28.91 -1.84 -17.99
C SER A 396 29.56 -3.23 -18.07
N CYS A 397 28.74 -4.25 -17.93
CA CYS A 397 29.05 -5.63 -17.57
C CYS A 397 28.54 -6.54 -18.71
N SER A 398 29.00 -7.80 -18.78
CA SER A 398 28.72 -8.69 -19.93
C SER A 398 27.21 -8.89 -20.18
N ASP A 399 26.82 -9.31 -21.39
CA ASP A 399 25.40 -9.53 -21.76
C ASP A 399 24.67 -10.48 -20.78
N GLU A 400 25.39 -11.43 -20.19
CA GLU A 400 24.90 -12.40 -19.19
C GLU A 400 24.58 -11.76 -17.82
N GLN A 401 25.10 -10.57 -17.54
CA GLN A 401 24.79 -9.78 -16.34
C GLN A 401 23.58 -8.86 -16.55
N GLN A 402 23.15 -8.67 -17.81
CA GLN A 402 21.99 -7.84 -18.16
C GLN A 402 20.65 -8.58 -18.01
N ALA A 403 20.60 -9.87 -18.33
CA ALA A 403 19.41 -10.70 -18.23
C ALA A 403 19.75 -12.18 -18.01
N ARG A 404 18.88 -12.89 -17.30
CA ARG A 404 19.00 -14.34 -17.05
C ARG A 404 17.63 -15.00 -17.16
N ALA A 405 17.56 -16.14 -17.85
CA ALA A 405 16.33 -16.92 -17.97
C ALA A 405 15.98 -17.58 -16.63
N GLY A 406 14.67 -17.75 -16.36
CA GLY A 406 14.20 -18.52 -15.22
C GLY A 406 14.39 -20.02 -15.44
N LYS A 407 14.47 -20.75 -14.33
CA LYS A 407 14.69 -22.21 -14.27
C LYS A 407 13.41 -23.00 -13.94
N VAL A 408 12.29 -22.31 -13.74
CA VAL A 408 11.02 -22.89 -13.35
C VAL A 408 9.89 -22.45 -14.27
N PHE A 409 9.01 -23.38 -14.60
CA PHE A 409 7.91 -23.22 -15.54
C PHE A 409 6.64 -23.74 -14.89
N PHE A 410 5.59 -22.92 -14.89
CA PHE A 410 4.32 -23.25 -14.26
C PHE A 410 3.29 -23.50 -15.35
N SER A 411 2.67 -24.68 -15.32
CA SER A 411 1.50 -24.93 -16.14
C SER A 411 0.31 -24.14 -15.58
N ASP A 412 -0.71 -24.02 -16.42
CA ASP A 412 -2.03 -23.61 -15.96
C ASP A 412 -2.62 -24.65 -14.99
N GLY A 413 -3.41 -24.17 -14.02
CA GLY A 413 -4.14 -24.99 -13.07
C GLY A 413 -5.51 -25.36 -13.60
N ILE A 414 -5.73 -26.65 -13.84
CA ILE A 414 -6.94 -27.17 -14.46
C ILE A 414 -7.92 -27.62 -13.38
N CYS A 415 -9.15 -27.13 -13.45
CA CYS A 415 -10.20 -27.51 -12.50
C CYS A 415 -10.61 -28.98 -12.68
N GLN A 416 -10.67 -29.72 -11.58
CA GLN A 416 -11.00 -31.15 -11.58
C GLN A 416 -12.50 -31.43 -11.41
N GLU A 417 -13.31 -30.41 -11.20
CA GLU A 417 -14.76 -30.55 -11.00
C GLU A 417 -15.47 -30.96 -12.30
N GLU A 418 -16.41 -31.90 -12.23
CA GLU A 418 -17.21 -32.32 -13.38
C GLU A 418 -18.44 -31.43 -13.60
N ASN A 419 -19.10 -31.00 -12.52
CA ASN A 419 -20.30 -30.18 -12.59
C ASN A 419 -19.98 -28.68 -12.59
N ILE A 420 -20.00 -28.07 -13.77
CA ILE A 420 -19.65 -26.64 -13.98
C ILE A 420 -20.50 -25.69 -13.12
N GLU A 421 -21.80 -25.96 -12.95
CA GLU A 421 -22.70 -25.07 -12.19
C GLU A 421 -22.38 -25.06 -10.70
N ASP A 422 -21.75 -26.12 -10.17
CA ASP A 422 -21.36 -26.17 -8.77
C ASP A 422 -20.02 -25.46 -8.49
N ILE A 423 -19.26 -25.09 -9.52
CA ILE A 423 -17.95 -24.46 -9.35
C ILE A 423 -18.08 -23.03 -8.83
N PHE A 424 -19.10 -22.30 -9.30
CA PHE A 424 -19.22 -20.87 -9.07
C PHE A 424 -20.23 -20.52 -8.00
N MET A 425 -19.97 -19.44 -7.26
CA MET A 425 -20.98 -18.84 -6.39
C MET A 425 -22.16 -18.32 -7.23
N VAL A 426 -23.37 -18.49 -6.70
CA VAL A 426 -24.58 -17.91 -7.27
C VAL A 426 -24.68 -16.47 -6.78
N ASN A 427 -24.56 -15.52 -7.69
CA ASN A 427 -24.76 -14.10 -7.37
C ASN A 427 -26.21 -13.72 -7.66
N LYS A 428 -26.86 -13.01 -6.75
CA LYS A 428 -28.16 -12.40 -7.09
C LYS A 428 -27.93 -11.23 -8.05
N ALA A 429 -28.90 -10.99 -8.92
CA ALA A 429 -28.86 -9.85 -9.83
C ALA A 429 -28.71 -8.54 -9.03
N GLY A 430 -27.62 -7.80 -9.29
CA GLY A 430 -27.32 -6.53 -8.62
C GLY A 430 -26.45 -6.64 -7.36
N GLU A 431 -25.96 -7.81 -6.98
CA GLU A 431 -24.93 -7.92 -5.92
C GLU A 431 -23.57 -7.46 -6.44
N VAL A 432 -22.91 -6.59 -5.66
CA VAL A 432 -21.59 -6.05 -5.95
C VAL A 432 -20.72 -6.24 -4.71
N PRO A 433 -19.42 -6.54 -4.87
CA PRO A 433 -18.51 -6.64 -3.74
C PRO A 433 -18.37 -5.29 -3.03
N ARG A 434 -17.97 -5.31 -1.76
CA ARG A 434 -17.67 -4.09 -1.00
C ARG A 434 -16.67 -3.21 -1.75
N ILE A 435 -16.96 -1.91 -1.84
CA ILE A 435 -16.11 -0.95 -2.54
C ILE A 435 -14.84 -0.72 -1.73
N LEU A 436 -13.69 -1.00 -2.35
CA LEU A 436 -12.38 -0.81 -1.73
C LEU A 436 -11.76 0.48 -2.22
N ALA A 437 -11.48 1.40 -1.29
CA ALA A 437 -10.78 2.63 -1.63
C ALA A 437 -9.31 2.36 -1.99
N SER A 438 -8.80 3.09 -2.99
CA SER A 438 -7.37 3.14 -3.28
C SER A 438 -6.58 3.77 -2.11
N PRO A 439 -5.36 3.28 -1.83
CA PRO A 439 -4.53 3.84 -0.77
C PRO A 439 -4.27 5.33 -1.01
N LYS A 440 -4.54 6.15 0.01
CA LYS A 440 -4.30 7.59 -0.07
C LYS A 440 -2.89 7.92 0.46
N PRO A 441 -2.12 8.78 -0.22
CA PRO A 441 -0.80 9.24 0.28
C PRO A 441 -0.86 9.94 1.64
N THR A 442 -2.04 10.35 2.08
CA THR A 442 -2.25 10.91 3.41
C THR A 442 -2.18 9.86 4.52
N THR A 443 -2.36 8.56 4.25
CA THR A 443 -2.27 7.46 5.23
C THR A 443 -0.85 6.90 5.33
N PHE A 444 0.16 7.77 5.28
CA PHE A 444 1.58 7.39 5.25
C PHE A 444 1.99 6.50 6.44
N GLN A 445 1.34 6.64 7.59
CA GLN A 445 1.71 5.94 8.83
C GLN A 445 1.43 4.43 8.78
N HIS A 446 0.60 3.98 7.83
CA HIS A 446 0.38 2.56 7.54
C HIS A 446 1.45 1.97 6.63
N TYR A 447 2.18 2.79 5.87
CA TYR A 447 3.11 2.33 4.82
C TYR A 447 4.58 2.59 5.15
N LEU A 448 4.85 3.58 5.99
CA LEU A 448 6.17 3.92 6.51
C LEU A 448 6.37 3.36 7.92
N VAL A 449 7.60 2.95 8.25
CA VAL A 449 8.00 2.54 9.60
C VAL A 449 7.96 3.77 10.52
N GLN A 450 7.22 3.67 11.63
CA GLN A 450 7.09 4.75 12.60
C GLN A 450 7.99 4.49 13.81
N THR A 451 8.74 5.50 14.23
CA THR A 451 9.64 5.43 15.40
C THR A 451 9.06 6.07 16.65
N SER A 452 7.82 6.56 16.59
CA SER A 452 7.11 7.20 17.70
C SER A 452 5.60 6.96 17.55
N SER A 453 4.91 6.81 18.68
CA SER A 453 3.44 6.77 18.75
C SER A 453 2.79 8.15 18.81
N GLU A 454 3.58 9.20 19.05
CA GLU A 454 3.10 10.59 19.16
C GLU A 454 2.72 11.14 17.78
N LYS A 455 1.46 11.56 17.62
CA LYS A 455 0.87 12.05 16.35
C LYS A 455 1.72 13.12 15.64
N LYS A 456 2.21 14.11 16.39
CA LYS A 456 3.07 15.20 15.87
C LYS A 456 4.43 14.73 15.34
N LYS A 457 4.93 13.59 15.82
CA LYS A 457 6.25 13.04 15.48
C LYS A 457 6.19 11.94 14.42
N LEU A 458 5.01 11.62 13.91
CA LEU A 458 4.85 10.62 12.85
C LEU A 458 5.61 11.02 11.59
N LYS A 459 6.35 10.06 11.05
CA LYS A 459 7.11 10.21 9.82
C LYS A 459 6.21 10.06 8.61
N HIS A 460 6.40 10.93 7.62
CA HIS A 460 5.63 11.00 6.38
C HIS A 460 6.57 11.08 5.16
N TYR A 461 6.03 11.18 3.95
CA TYR A 461 6.84 11.13 2.72
C TYR A 461 7.76 12.33 2.47
N ALA A 462 7.82 13.30 3.39
CA ALA A 462 8.82 14.39 3.37
C ALA A 462 9.86 14.24 4.50
N SER A 463 9.81 13.14 5.26
CA SER A 463 10.90 12.71 6.14
C SER A 463 12.05 12.12 5.31
N MET A 464 13.27 12.15 5.85
CA MET A 464 14.46 11.65 5.14
C MET A 464 14.44 10.12 5.04
N PRO A 465 14.50 9.52 3.83
CA PRO A 465 14.64 8.07 3.67
C PRO A 465 15.89 7.52 4.37
N GLU A 466 15.79 6.30 4.90
CA GLU A 466 16.81 5.56 5.67
C GLU A 466 17.22 6.20 7.01
N LYS A 467 17.26 7.53 7.09
CA LYS A 467 17.59 8.27 8.29
C LYS A 467 16.40 8.42 9.23
N ASP A 468 15.21 8.72 8.71
CA ASP A 468 14.01 8.93 9.52
C ASP A 468 13.03 7.75 9.43
N THR A 469 12.90 7.16 8.25
CA THR A 469 11.92 6.10 7.98
C THR A 469 12.23 5.36 6.68
N VAL A 470 11.62 4.19 6.52
CA VAL A 470 11.66 3.35 5.31
C VAL A 470 10.25 2.79 5.05
N ILE A 471 10.00 2.27 3.86
CA ILE A 471 8.77 1.52 3.59
C ILE A 471 8.75 0.22 4.42
N ARG A 472 7.54 -0.22 4.80
CA ARG A 472 7.39 -1.37 5.71
C ARG A 472 7.78 -2.71 5.12
N GLY A 473 7.61 -2.94 3.81
CA GLY A 473 8.04 -4.18 3.15
C GLY A 473 6.99 -4.80 2.24
N HIS A 474 6.91 -6.13 2.23
CA HIS A 474 5.99 -6.87 1.36
C HIS A 474 4.58 -6.86 1.94
N LYS A 475 3.63 -6.31 1.20
CA LYS A 475 2.22 -6.26 1.60
C LYS A 475 1.56 -7.62 1.38
N LEU A 476 0.99 -8.19 2.43
CA LEU A 476 0.13 -9.39 2.39
C LEU A 476 -1.24 -9.07 2.98
N TYR A 477 -2.23 -9.92 2.71
CA TYR A 477 -3.60 -9.78 3.19
C TYR A 477 -3.91 -10.84 4.23
N TRP A 478 -4.67 -10.47 5.26
CA TRP A 478 -5.12 -11.42 6.26
C TRP A 478 -6.20 -12.34 5.68
N HIS A 479 -6.13 -13.63 6.02
CA HIS A 479 -7.22 -14.56 5.75
C HIS A 479 -8.43 -14.26 6.65
N LYS A 480 -9.63 -14.46 6.11
CA LYS A 480 -10.91 -14.10 6.75
C LYS A 480 -11.87 -15.30 6.88
N GLY A 481 -11.32 -16.51 6.96
CA GLY A 481 -12.10 -17.75 7.04
C GLY A 481 -12.73 -18.18 5.72
N GLU A 482 -13.47 -19.29 5.78
CA GLU A 482 -14.04 -19.98 4.62
C GLU A 482 -15.15 -19.17 3.94
N ALA A 483 -15.94 -18.42 4.73
CA ALA A 483 -17.10 -17.67 4.27
C ALA A 483 -16.98 -16.16 4.61
N PRO A 484 -16.02 -15.44 4.00
CA PRO A 484 -15.84 -14.02 4.30
C PRO A 484 -16.99 -13.17 3.77
N ASP A 485 -17.29 -12.07 4.47
CA ASP A 485 -18.29 -11.09 4.02
C ASP A 485 -17.75 -10.22 2.88
N ILE A 486 -18.08 -10.63 1.65
CA ILE A 486 -17.59 -10.04 0.40
C ILE A 486 -18.52 -8.95 -0.13
N TRP A 487 -19.82 -9.05 0.15
CA TRP A 487 -20.87 -8.32 -0.57
C TRP A 487 -21.17 -6.97 0.06
N HIS A 488 -21.47 -5.97 -0.78
CA HIS A 488 -21.85 -4.65 -0.29
C HIS A 488 -23.27 -4.71 0.32
N PRO A 489 -23.47 -4.23 1.57
CA PRO A 489 -24.76 -4.35 2.25
C PRO A 489 -25.89 -3.55 1.57
N ASP A 490 -25.54 -2.48 0.85
CA ASP A 490 -26.48 -1.65 0.09
C ASP A 490 -26.01 -1.44 -1.35
N SER A 491 -26.04 -2.51 -2.15
CA SER A 491 -25.52 -2.49 -3.53
C SER A 491 -26.28 -1.55 -4.48
N LYS A 492 -27.51 -1.16 -4.14
CA LYS A 492 -28.38 -0.31 -4.97
C LYS A 492 -27.99 1.16 -4.95
N ASN A 493 -27.34 1.61 -3.87
CA ASN A 493 -26.90 3.00 -3.68
C ASN A 493 -25.41 3.24 -3.98
N ALA A 494 -24.68 2.20 -4.42
CA ALA A 494 -23.29 2.32 -4.81
C ALA A 494 -23.15 3.06 -6.16
N SER A 495 -22.18 3.97 -6.26
CA SER A 495 -21.89 4.67 -7.53
C SER A 495 -21.45 3.68 -8.61
N GLU A 496 -22.07 3.73 -9.79
CA GLU A 496 -21.72 2.91 -10.95
C GLU A 496 -20.23 3.01 -11.34
N THR A 497 -19.56 4.11 -11.01
CA THR A 497 -18.12 4.30 -11.30
C THR A 497 -17.20 3.46 -10.42
N GLN A 498 -17.70 2.93 -9.30
CA GLN A 498 -16.94 2.18 -8.29
C GLN A 498 -17.37 0.72 -8.18
N ILE A 499 -18.44 0.35 -8.88
CA ILE A 499 -18.95 -1.01 -8.88
C ILE A 499 -18.09 -1.88 -9.80
N THR A 500 -17.76 -3.07 -9.33
CA THR A 500 -17.14 -4.13 -10.14
C THR A 500 -17.98 -5.38 -9.97
N ARG A 501 -18.36 -6.04 -11.05
CA ARG A 501 -19.08 -7.31 -10.95
C ARG A 501 -18.08 -8.47 -10.88
N ILE A 502 -18.35 -9.47 -10.05
CA ILE A 502 -17.48 -10.65 -9.86
C ILE A 502 -18.33 -11.92 -9.77
N ARG A 503 -17.84 -13.06 -10.27
CA ARG A 503 -18.41 -14.40 -10.08
C ARG A 503 -17.31 -15.31 -9.51
N PRO A 504 -17.16 -15.38 -8.18
CA PRO A 504 -16.12 -16.17 -7.55
C PRO A 504 -16.34 -17.68 -7.70
N ILE A 505 -15.25 -18.43 -7.69
CA ILE A 505 -15.23 -19.89 -7.51
C ILE A 505 -15.49 -20.19 -6.03
N LYS A 506 -16.28 -21.23 -5.72
CA LYS A 506 -16.60 -21.63 -4.35
C LYS A 506 -15.35 -22.15 -3.59
N PRO A 507 -15.39 -22.20 -2.24
CA PRO A 507 -14.47 -23.02 -1.46
C PRO A 507 -14.57 -24.51 -1.84
N ASN A 508 -13.56 -25.27 -1.46
CA ASN A 508 -13.42 -26.73 -1.63
C ASN A 508 -13.40 -27.21 -3.08
N LYS A 509 -12.87 -26.37 -3.99
CA LYS A 509 -12.68 -26.70 -5.42
C LYS A 509 -11.22 -27.02 -5.71
N VAL A 510 -11.01 -28.08 -6.49
CA VAL A 510 -9.68 -28.65 -6.72
C VAL A 510 -9.15 -28.29 -8.11
N PHE A 511 -7.88 -27.91 -8.16
CA PHE A 511 -7.11 -27.61 -9.36
C PHE A 511 -5.80 -28.40 -9.34
N THR A 512 -5.36 -28.89 -10.49
CA THR A 512 -4.05 -29.55 -10.63
C THR A 512 -3.18 -28.79 -11.62
N PHE A 513 -1.89 -28.68 -11.31
CA PHE A 513 -0.88 -28.04 -12.17
C PHE A 513 0.50 -28.65 -11.93
N LYS A 514 1.44 -28.34 -12.82
CA LYS A 514 2.83 -28.79 -12.76
C LYS A 514 3.78 -27.62 -12.64
N ILE A 515 4.86 -27.85 -11.90
CA ILE A 515 6.04 -26.98 -11.86
C ILE A 515 7.21 -27.76 -12.44
N ASP A 516 7.52 -27.53 -13.71
CA ASP A 516 8.73 -28.07 -14.32
C ASP A 516 9.93 -27.21 -13.92
N PHE A 517 11.08 -27.85 -13.67
CA PHE A 517 12.29 -27.15 -13.30
C PHE A 517 13.56 -27.78 -13.89
N GLU A 518 14.55 -26.93 -14.13
CA GLU A 518 15.82 -27.33 -14.75
C GLU A 518 17.01 -26.73 -14.01
N ASN A 519 18.01 -27.55 -13.71
CA ASN A 519 19.28 -27.13 -13.11
C ASN A 519 19.13 -26.29 -11.82
N LEU A 520 18.23 -26.69 -10.93
CA LEU A 520 18.13 -26.11 -9.59
C LEU A 520 19.23 -26.69 -8.69
N SER A 521 19.91 -25.86 -7.92
CA SER A 521 20.75 -26.34 -6.82
C SER A 521 19.90 -26.89 -5.67
N SER A 522 20.52 -27.61 -4.74
CA SER A 522 19.80 -28.09 -3.54
C SER A 522 19.21 -26.95 -2.72
N VAL A 523 19.85 -25.79 -2.69
CA VAL A 523 19.35 -24.57 -2.04
C VAL A 523 18.15 -23.99 -2.80
N GLU A 524 18.21 -23.94 -4.13
CA GLU A 524 17.13 -23.41 -4.96
C GLU A 524 15.87 -24.29 -4.93
N LEU A 525 16.04 -25.61 -5.03
CA LEU A 525 14.95 -26.57 -4.88
C LEU A 525 14.38 -26.51 -3.45
N GLY A 526 15.25 -26.47 -2.44
CA GLY A 526 14.85 -26.30 -1.04
C GLY A 526 14.03 -25.04 -0.77
N ALA A 527 14.28 -23.94 -1.49
CA ALA A 527 13.49 -22.72 -1.37
C ALA A 527 12.04 -22.89 -1.87
N LEU A 528 11.83 -23.65 -2.95
CA LEU A 528 10.50 -23.99 -3.46
C LEU A 528 9.79 -24.93 -2.49
N LEU A 529 10.47 -26.00 -2.06
CA LEU A 529 9.93 -27.01 -1.15
C LEU A 529 9.55 -26.40 0.20
N TRP A 530 10.35 -25.51 0.76
CA TRP A 530 10.02 -24.84 2.03
C TRP A 530 8.65 -24.14 1.99
N ILE A 531 8.31 -23.47 0.87
CA ILE A 531 7.00 -22.83 0.71
C ILE A 531 5.89 -23.86 0.49
N LEU A 532 6.13 -24.92 -0.28
CA LEU A 532 5.16 -25.98 -0.53
C LEU A 532 4.86 -26.79 0.75
N ASP A 533 5.87 -27.06 1.58
CA ASP A 533 5.75 -27.68 2.90
C ASP A 533 4.89 -26.84 3.84
N VAL A 534 5.05 -25.51 3.81
CA VAL A 534 4.17 -24.59 4.55
C VAL A 534 2.74 -24.63 3.99
N ALA A 535 2.59 -24.60 2.66
CA ALA A 535 1.28 -24.58 2.00
C ALA A 535 0.47 -25.88 2.16
N GLN A 536 1.13 -26.98 2.48
CA GLN A 536 0.54 -28.29 2.76
C GLN A 536 0.02 -28.44 4.19
N GLN A 537 0.56 -27.67 5.14
CA GLN A 537 0.12 -27.70 6.53
C GLN A 537 -1.27 -27.08 6.69
N ASP A 538 -2.12 -27.69 7.51
CA ASP A 538 -3.49 -27.21 7.74
C ASP A 538 -3.53 -25.81 8.37
N GLN A 539 -2.50 -25.44 9.13
CA GLN A 539 -2.36 -24.15 9.77
C GLN A 539 -2.23 -22.98 8.78
N TYR A 540 -1.80 -23.22 7.53
CA TYR A 540 -1.47 -22.14 6.60
C TYR A 540 -2.24 -22.24 5.28
N ARG A 541 -2.49 -21.08 4.67
CA ARG A 541 -3.01 -20.97 3.29
C ARG A 541 -2.21 -19.91 2.54
N LEU A 542 -2.01 -20.12 1.24
CA LEU A 542 -1.48 -19.08 0.36
C LEU A 542 -2.63 -18.17 -0.12
N SER A 543 -2.30 -16.97 -0.60
CA SER A 543 -3.29 -16.00 -1.10
C SER A 543 -3.18 -15.76 -2.61
N LEU A 544 -4.17 -16.24 -3.37
CA LEU A 544 -4.26 -16.17 -4.82
C LEU A 544 -5.39 -15.23 -5.30
N GLY A 545 -5.27 -14.65 -6.48
CA GLY A 545 -6.34 -13.88 -7.12
C GLY A 545 -6.49 -12.43 -6.65
N MET A 546 -7.55 -11.76 -7.10
CA MET A 546 -7.74 -10.30 -6.95
C MET A 546 -8.58 -9.92 -5.73
N GLY A 547 -9.32 -10.88 -5.17
CA GLY A 547 -10.25 -10.66 -4.06
C GLY A 547 -9.64 -10.67 -2.65
N LYS A 548 -8.31 -10.77 -2.52
CA LYS A 548 -7.60 -10.89 -1.22
C LYS A 548 -8.02 -9.87 -0.15
N PRO A 549 -8.21 -8.57 -0.47
CA PRO A 549 -8.73 -7.59 0.50
C PRO A 549 -10.06 -7.96 1.15
N LEU A 550 -10.90 -8.71 0.45
CA LEU A 550 -12.23 -9.16 0.87
C LEU A 550 -12.16 -10.54 1.53
N GLY A 551 -10.98 -11.14 1.71
CA GLY A 551 -10.81 -12.48 2.28
C GLY A 551 -10.89 -13.63 1.28
N MET A 552 -11.06 -13.31 0.00
CA MET A 552 -11.07 -14.32 -1.07
C MET A 552 -9.65 -14.81 -1.38
N GLY A 553 -9.57 -16.04 -1.89
CA GLY A 553 -8.38 -16.61 -2.51
C GLY A 553 -7.42 -17.29 -1.54
N ALA A 554 -7.89 -17.72 -0.38
CA ALA A 554 -7.13 -18.63 0.47
C ALA A 554 -7.08 -20.02 -0.20
N VAL A 555 -5.89 -20.58 -0.37
CA VAL A 555 -5.68 -21.88 -1.04
C VAL A 555 -4.70 -22.76 -0.27
N LYS A 556 -4.98 -24.06 -0.24
CA LYS A 556 -4.07 -25.11 0.26
C LYS A 556 -3.38 -25.77 -0.93
N LEU A 557 -2.11 -26.17 -0.78
CA LEU A 557 -1.42 -26.94 -1.80
C LEU A 557 -0.84 -28.22 -1.22
N THR A 558 -0.96 -29.33 -1.95
CA THR A 558 -0.16 -30.54 -1.72
C THR A 558 0.69 -30.78 -2.95
N HIS A 559 1.78 -31.53 -2.78
CA HIS A 559 2.74 -31.72 -3.86
C HIS A 559 3.43 -33.09 -3.83
N GLU A 560 3.85 -33.55 -5.00
CA GLU A 560 4.71 -34.70 -5.22
C GLU A 560 5.88 -34.29 -6.12
N VAL A 561 7.09 -34.71 -5.79
CA VAL A 561 8.32 -34.28 -6.49
C VAL A 561 8.95 -35.46 -7.22
N TYR A 562 9.27 -35.24 -8.48
CA TYR A 562 9.91 -36.21 -9.36
C TYR A 562 11.20 -35.60 -9.93
N LEU A 563 12.34 -36.26 -9.74
CA LEU A 563 13.59 -35.84 -10.38
C LEU A 563 13.75 -36.52 -11.73
N CYS A 564 14.39 -35.84 -12.68
CA CYS A 564 14.66 -36.37 -14.01
C CYS A 564 16.17 -36.35 -14.28
N ASP A 565 16.75 -37.53 -14.50
CA ASP A 565 18.19 -37.65 -14.77
C ASP A 565 18.49 -37.37 -16.26
N ARG A 566 18.70 -36.09 -16.57
CA ARG A 566 19.01 -35.61 -17.93
C ARG A 566 20.50 -35.47 -18.22
N ALA A 567 21.36 -35.43 -17.19
CA ALA A 567 22.77 -35.06 -17.32
C ALA A 567 23.76 -36.22 -17.07
N LYS A 568 23.36 -37.30 -16.38
CA LYS A 568 24.30 -38.36 -15.99
C LYS A 568 24.42 -39.42 -17.09
N ILE A 569 25.22 -39.12 -18.10
CA ILE A 569 25.54 -40.02 -19.23
C ILE A 569 26.15 -41.35 -18.75
N GLU A 570 26.82 -41.37 -17.59
CA GLU A 570 27.49 -42.58 -17.06
C GLU A 570 26.53 -43.61 -16.44
N LYS A 571 25.26 -43.25 -16.16
CA LYS A 571 24.24 -44.21 -15.75
C LYS A 571 23.53 -44.75 -17.00
N SER A 572 23.41 -46.07 -17.11
CA SER A 572 22.63 -46.78 -18.14
C SER A 572 21.12 -46.46 -18.14
N GLN A 573 20.67 -45.49 -17.32
CA GLN A 573 19.28 -45.12 -17.08
C GLN A 573 19.09 -43.58 -17.07
N SER A 574 19.81 -42.82 -17.90
CA SER A 574 19.50 -41.40 -18.11
C SER A 574 18.39 -41.25 -19.17
N ARG A 575 17.60 -40.17 -19.10
CA ARG A 575 16.45 -39.91 -20.00
C ARG A 575 16.75 -40.17 -21.48
N TYR A 576 17.97 -39.83 -21.91
CA TYR A 576 18.40 -39.87 -23.31
C TYR A 576 19.24 -41.11 -23.67
N THR A 577 19.38 -42.09 -22.77
CA THR A 577 20.11 -43.34 -23.04
C THR A 577 19.21 -44.51 -23.44
N SER A 578 17.90 -44.46 -23.15
CA SER A 578 16.93 -45.48 -23.57
C SER A 578 15.60 -44.85 -24.00
N LEU A 579 14.90 -45.53 -24.92
CA LEU A 579 13.56 -45.15 -25.38
C LEU A 579 12.45 -45.89 -24.59
N PHE A 580 12.72 -47.13 -24.19
CA PHE A 580 11.75 -48.03 -23.53
C PHE A 580 12.31 -48.61 -22.23
N GLU A 581 11.40 -48.90 -21.30
CA GLU A 581 11.66 -49.73 -20.12
C GLU A 581 11.64 -51.22 -20.47
N ASP A 582 12.19 -52.07 -19.59
CA ASP A 582 12.21 -53.53 -19.78
C ASP A 582 10.79 -54.15 -19.87
N ASN A 583 9.78 -53.45 -19.34
CA ASN A 583 8.37 -53.83 -19.41
C ASN A 583 7.67 -53.40 -20.73
N GLY A 584 8.38 -52.75 -21.66
CA GLY A 584 7.86 -52.24 -22.93
C GLY A 584 7.19 -50.86 -22.86
N GLY A 585 7.14 -50.24 -21.68
CA GLY A 585 6.66 -48.86 -21.48
C GLY A 585 7.68 -47.81 -21.95
N TRP A 586 7.25 -46.55 -22.04
CA TRP A 586 8.16 -45.44 -22.39
C TRP A 586 9.12 -45.14 -21.24
N PHE A 587 10.42 -45.10 -21.54
CA PHE A 587 11.42 -44.66 -20.55
C PHE A 587 11.33 -43.15 -20.35
N SER A 588 10.69 -42.74 -19.25
CA SER A 588 10.41 -41.32 -18.98
C SER A 588 11.61 -40.58 -18.38
N GLY A 589 12.61 -41.29 -17.86
CA GLY A 589 13.78 -40.73 -17.16
C GLY A 589 13.47 -40.06 -15.82
N TYR A 590 12.22 -40.13 -15.35
CA TYR A 590 11.83 -39.66 -14.02
C TYR A 590 12.10 -40.72 -12.96
N SER A 591 12.49 -40.27 -11.78
CA SER A 591 12.53 -41.08 -10.57
C SER A 591 11.13 -41.42 -10.10
N ASN A 592 11.03 -42.36 -9.15
CA ASN A 592 9.88 -42.43 -8.27
C ASN A 592 9.72 -41.11 -7.49
N VAL A 593 8.54 -40.91 -6.88
CA VAL A 593 8.29 -39.80 -5.96
C VAL A 593 9.38 -39.77 -4.90
N LEU A 594 9.98 -38.60 -4.68
CA LEU A 594 11.00 -38.41 -3.64
C LEU A 594 10.42 -38.71 -2.25
N GLY A 595 11.21 -39.38 -1.41
CA GLY A 595 10.85 -39.62 -0.03
C GLY A 595 10.99 -38.36 0.83
N GLN A 596 10.31 -38.33 1.98
CA GLN A 596 10.36 -37.18 2.91
C GLN A 596 11.78 -36.83 3.35
N SER A 597 12.67 -37.82 3.53
CA SER A 597 14.07 -37.56 3.88
C SER A 597 14.81 -36.74 2.82
N ASP A 598 14.58 -37.02 1.54
CA ASP A 598 15.23 -36.32 0.44
C ASP A 598 14.69 -34.88 0.33
N LEU A 599 13.38 -34.70 0.53
CA LEU A 599 12.76 -33.37 0.59
C LEU A 599 13.34 -32.53 1.75
N ASP A 600 13.45 -33.14 2.93
CA ASP A 600 13.99 -32.50 4.13
C ASP A 600 15.46 -32.08 3.94
N GLU A 601 16.28 -32.85 3.23
CA GLU A 601 17.67 -32.51 2.92
C GLU A 601 17.77 -31.21 2.08
N HIS A 602 16.93 -31.06 1.05
CA HIS A 602 16.87 -29.85 0.25
C HIS A 602 16.39 -28.64 1.07
N THR A 603 15.29 -28.80 1.81
CA THR A 603 14.77 -27.74 2.69
C THR A 603 15.81 -27.31 3.73
N GLN A 604 16.55 -28.25 4.33
CA GLN A 604 17.64 -27.96 5.27
C GLN A 604 18.83 -27.25 4.61
N ALA A 605 19.19 -27.62 3.37
CA ALA A 605 20.24 -26.93 2.62
C ALA A 605 19.89 -25.46 2.42
N PHE A 606 18.63 -25.17 2.07
CA PHE A 606 18.13 -23.80 1.96
C PHE A 606 18.18 -23.05 3.29
N GLU A 607 17.64 -23.62 4.38
CA GLU A 607 17.65 -22.98 5.70
C GLU A 607 19.08 -22.66 6.17
N LYS A 608 20.00 -23.62 6.02
CA LYS A 608 21.41 -23.46 6.40
C LYS A 608 22.10 -22.37 5.60
N HIS A 609 21.85 -22.29 4.30
CA HIS A 609 22.41 -21.25 3.43
C HIS A 609 21.97 -19.86 3.87
N VAL A 610 20.66 -19.67 4.07
CA VAL A 610 20.09 -18.39 4.51
C VAL A 610 20.60 -18.01 5.91
N LEU A 611 20.54 -18.92 6.88
CA LEU A 611 21.00 -18.65 8.25
C LEU A 611 22.50 -18.32 8.30
N ARG A 612 23.32 -18.99 7.50
CA ARG A 612 24.76 -18.69 7.40
C ARG A 612 24.99 -17.31 6.78
N ALA A 613 24.31 -16.99 5.69
CA ALA A 613 24.45 -15.70 5.01
C ALA A 613 24.02 -14.51 5.90
N LEU A 614 23.07 -14.74 6.81
CA LEU A 614 22.60 -13.78 7.81
C LEU A 614 23.38 -13.81 9.13
N GLU A 615 24.41 -14.65 9.26
CA GLU A 615 25.20 -14.81 10.49
C GLU A 615 24.31 -15.17 11.70
N GLN A 616 23.30 -16.02 11.47
CA GLN A 616 22.32 -16.46 12.45
C GLN A 616 22.43 -17.94 12.83
N SER A 617 23.33 -18.70 12.17
CA SER A 617 23.47 -20.16 12.38
C SER A 617 23.79 -20.58 13.82
N ASP A 618 24.46 -19.71 14.59
CA ASP A 618 24.78 -20.01 16.00
C ASP A 618 23.57 -19.85 16.92
N LYS A 619 22.55 -19.10 16.49
CA LYS A 619 21.38 -18.74 17.28
C LYS A 619 20.14 -19.54 16.93
N TRP A 620 19.96 -19.85 15.64
CA TRP A 620 18.75 -20.48 15.13
C TRP A 620 19.10 -21.66 14.24
N GLN A 621 18.28 -22.69 14.31
CA GLN A 621 18.41 -23.89 13.48
C GLN A 621 17.36 -23.91 12.36
N LYS A 622 16.25 -23.18 12.54
CA LYS A 622 15.13 -23.15 11.60
C LYS A 622 14.81 -21.73 11.14
N LEU A 623 14.48 -21.60 9.87
CA LEU A 623 14.16 -20.32 9.26
C LEU A 623 12.91 -19.69 9.88
N SER A 624 11.94 -20.52 10.28
CA SER A 624 10.71 -20.14 10.99
C SER A 624 10.94 -19.42 12.32
N GLN A 625 12.15 -19.47 12.88
CA GLN A 625 12.49 -18.78 14.13
C GLN A 625 12.85 -17.31 13.91
N LEU A 626 13.21 -16.91 12.68
CA LEU A 626 13.52 -15.52 12.36
C LEU A 626 12.26 -14.65 12.40
N ARG A 627 12.36 -13.47 13.01
CA ARG A 627 11.23 -12.51 13.15
C ARG A 627 10.48 -12.27 11.84
N ARG A 628 11.22 -11.97 10.76
CA ARG A 628 10.68 -11.77 9.40
C ARG A 628 9.81 -12.95 8.94
N ILE A 629 10.26 -14.17 9.23
CA ILE A 629 9.62 -15.39 8.76
C ILE A 629 8.42 -15.72 9.66
N LYS A 630 8.52 -15.49 10.96
CA LYS A 630 7.35 -15.51 11.85
C LYS A 630 6.26 -14.56 11.36
N MET A 631 6.62 -13.33 11.00
CA MET A 631 5.65 -12.37 10.43
C MET A 631 4.99 -12.90 9.17
N LEU A 632 5.73 -13.59 8.28
CA LEU A 632 5.14 -14.23 7.10
C LEU A 632 4.19 -15.34 7.51
N LEU A 633 4.61 -16.27 8.37
CA LEU A 633 3.79 -17.39 8.82
C LEU A 633 2.50 -16.89 9.48
N THR A 634 2.57 -15.87 10.33
CA THR A 634 1.39 -15.20 10.92
C THR A 634 0.45 -14.64 9.84
N MET A 635 0.97 -14.05 8.76
CA MET A 635 0.13 -13.59 7.64
C MET A 635 -0.50 -14.73 6.85
N LEU A 636 0.08 -15.93 6.87
CA LEU A 636 -0.43 -17.12 6.17
C LEU A 636 -1.35 -17.97 7.04
N GLU A 637 -1.46 -17.69 8.35
CA GLU A 637 -2.28 -18.44 9.29
C GLU A 637 -3.74 -18.51 8.84
N TRP A 638 -4.28 -19.72 8.89
CA TRP A 638 -5.63 -20.05 8.49
C TRP A 638 -6.45 -20.52 9.67
N LYS A 639 -7.68 -20.02 9.73
CA LYS A 639 -8.75 -20.50 10.60
C LYS A 639 -10.01 -20.53 9.74
N GLU A 640 -10.76 -21.62 9.81
CA GLU A 640 -12.02 -21.75 9.06
C GLU A 640 -13.04 -20.68 9.46
N THR A 641 -13.09 -20.37 10.76
CA THR A 641 -13.93 -19.31 11.34
C THR A 641 -13.09 -18.41 12.23
N LEU A 642 -13.38 -17.11 12.20
CA LEU A 642 -12.76 -16.10 13.06
C LEU A 642 -13.73 -15.68 14.15
N SER A 643 -13.20 -15.25 15.31
CA SER A 643 -14.01 -14.52 16.28
C SER A 643 -14.31 -13.10 15.78
N GLU A 644 -15.36 -12.48 16.33
CA GLU A 644 -15.70 -11.09 16.00
C GLU A 644 -14.53 -10.11 16.27
N ASP A 645 -13.75 -10.34 17.32
CA ASP A 645 -12.56 -9.55 17.62
C ASP A 645 -11.48 -9.70 16.54
N GLU A 646 -11.27 -10.93 16.04
CA GLU A 646 -10.30 -11.18 14.98
C GLU A 646 -10.73 -10.56 13.64
N GLU A 647 -12.02 -10.62 13.30
CA GLU A 647 -12.57 -9.96 12.12
C GLU A 647 -12.39 -8.44 12.20
N ASN A 648 -12.66 -7.86 13.37
CA ASN A 648 -12.48 -6.43 13.63
C ASN A 648 -11.01 -5.98 13.57
N GLN A 649 -10.06 -6.84 13.93
CA GLN A 649 -8.62 -6.53 13.79
C GLN A 649 -8.14 -6.60 12.32
N LYS A 650 -8.88 -7.32 11.47
CA LYS A 650 -8.52 -7.63 10.07
C LYS A 650 -9.41 -6.92 9.04
N ARG A 651 -10.24 -5.94 9.45
CA ARG A 651 -11.05 -5.13 8.52
C ARG A 651 -10.34 -3.86 8.06
N TYR A 652 -10.91 -3.19 7.07
CA TYR A 652 -10.52 -1.82 6.76
C TYR A 652 -11.05 -0.85 7.81
N MET A 653 -10.28 0.19 8.09
CA MET A 653 -10.79 1.35 8.81
C MET A 653 -11.71 2.18 7.90
N GLU A 654 -12.68 2.83 8.52
CA GLU A 654 -13.73 3.60 7.85
C GLU A 654 -13.67 5.09 8.25
N ILE A 655 -14.07 5.97 7.31
CA ILE A 655 -14.18 7.42 7.58
C ILE A 655 -15.50 7.73 8.32
N GLU A 656 -16.53 6.91 8.11
CA GLU A 656 -17.86 7.06 8.69
C GLU A 656 -18.32 5.74 9.29
N ARG A 657 -17.55 5.22 10.26
CA ARG A 657 -17.90 4.01 10.99
C ARG A 657 -19.09 4.27 11.90
N ASP A 658 -20.05 3.36 11.99
CA ASP A 658 -21.11 3.47 12.98
C ASP A 658 -20.54 3.43 14.40
N SER A 659 -20.87 4.42 15.24
CA SER A 659 -20.35 4.47 16.61
C SER A 659 -20.84 3.34 17.50
N LYS A 660 -21.91 2.63 17.09
CA LYS A 660 -22.43 1.44 17.76
C LYS A 660 -21.66 0.17 17.39
N GLU A 661 -20.91 0.17 16.30
CA GLU A 661 -20.08 -0.96 15.90
C GLU A 661 -18.70 -0.91 16.57
N SER A 662 -18.04 -2.07 16.66
CA SER A 662 -16.68 -2.18 17.22
C SER A 662 -15.67 -1.34 16.44
N HIS A 663 -15.05 -0.35 17.08
CA HIS A 663 -14.15 0.61 16.45
C HIS A 663 -12.80 0.67 17.17
N ILE A 664 -11.80 1.25 16.52
CA ILE A 664 -10.48 1.40 17.15
C ILE A 664 -10.54 2.34 18.36
N ILE A 665 -9.74 2.02 19.38
CA ILE A 665 -9.77 2.68 20.70
C ILE A 665 -9.51 4.20 20.62
N VAL A 666 -8.67 4.63 19.68
CA VAL A 666 -8.13 6.01 19.56
C VAL A 666 -9.23 7.07 19.34
N ASN A 667 -10.43 6.66 18.95
CA ASN A 667 -11.52 7.57 18.57
C ASN A 667 -12.81 7.22 19.32
N SER A 668 -12.75 7.21 20.66
CA SER A 668 -13.96 7.00 21.45
C SER A 668 -15.01 8.08 21.10
N PRO A 669 -16.23 7.69 20.69
CA PRO A 669 -17.24 8.63 20.21
C PRO A 669 -17.65 9.60 21.32
N LYS A 670 -17.94 10.85 20.96
CA LYS A 670 -18.66 11.74 21.89
C LYS A 670 -20.10 11.22 22.03
N PRO A 671 -20.82 11.55 23.13
CA PRO A 671 -22.14 10.99 23.43
C PRO A 671 -23.21 11.12 22.33
N ASN A 672 -23.01 12.00 21.34
CA ASN A 672 -23.96 12.28 20.26
C ASN A 672 -23.40 11.95 18.85
N ASP A 673 -22.19 11.40 18.74
CA ASP A 673 -21.61 11.09 17.44
C ASP A 673 -22.21 9.78 16.92
N ALA A 674 -23.00 9.86 15.84
CA ALA A 674 -23.54 8.67 15.17
C ALA A 674 -22.47 7.94 14.34
N LYS A 675 -21.47 8.67 13.84
CA LYS A 675 -20.38 8.16 13.00
C LYS A 675 -19.02 8.60 13.53
N ILE A 676 -18.00 7.76 13.34
CA ILE A 676 -16.62 7.97 13.78
C ILE A 676 -15.68 7.90 12.57
N ASN A 677 -14.76 8.86 12.47
CA ASN A 677 -13.65 8.80 11.53
C ASN A 677 -12.46 8.10 12.16
N GLU A 678 -12.22 6.85 11.80
CA GLU A 678 -11.15 6.07 12.40
C GLU A 678 -9.74 6.60 12.03
N TYR A 679 -9.61 7.35 10.93
CA TYR A 679 -8.31 7.87 10.46
C TYR A 679 -7.89 9.20 11.10
N SER A 680 -8.81 9.92 11.76
CA SER A 680 -8.61 11.29 12.27
C SER A 680 -7.35 11.43 13.12
N GLU A 681 -7.14 10.46 14.01
CA GLU A 681 -6.05 10.49 14.96
C GLU A 681 -4.74 9.90 14.43
N ARG A 682 -4.65 9.51 13.16
CA ARG A 682 -3.44 8.90 12.57
C ARG A 682 -2.96 7.65 13.34
N PRO A 683 -3.83 6.65 13.59
CA PRO A 683 -3.39 5.42 14.23
C PRO A 683 -2.34 4.72 13.36
N ILE A 684 -1.46 3.97 14.01
CA ILE A 684 -0.30 3.31 13.43
C ILE A 684 -0.63 1.83 13.23
N LEU A 685 -0.36 1.32 12.04
CA LEU A 685 -0.52 -0.09 11.75
C LEU A 685 0.47 -0.93 12.57
N PRO A 686 0.02 -1.82 13.47
CA PRO A 686 0.89 -2.79 14.13
C PRO A 686 1.51 -3.76 13.13
N ASN A 687 2.66 -4.34 13.46
CA ASN A 687 3.22 -5.43 12.66
C ASN A 687 2.44 -6.75 12.88
N PRO A 688 2.59 -7.79 12.03
CA PRO A 688 1.83 -9.03 12.15
C PRO A 688 1.91 -9.70 13.52
N LEU A 689 3.10 -9.76 14.12
CA LEU A 689 3.31 -10.35 15.45
C LEU A 689 2.56 -9.58 16.54
N GLN A 690 2.59 -8.26 16.48
CA GLN A 690 1.85 -7.39 17.40
C GLN A 690 0.31 -7.52 17.26
N VAL A 691 -0.18 -7.89 16.07
CA VAL A 691 -1.61 -8.22 15.86
C VAL A 691 -1.92 -9.58 16.47
N ALA A 692 -1.07 -10.59 16.27
CA ALA A 692 -1.20 -11.92 16.86
C ALA A 692 -1.01 -11.96 18.39
N GLY A 693 -0.80 -10.81 19.05
CA GLY A 693 -0.59 -10.73 20.49
C GLY A 693 0.85 -11.08 20.94
N GLU A 694 1.76 -11.33 20.00
CA GLU A 694 3.20 -11.38 20.29
C GLU A 694 3.70 -9.94 20.50
N VAL A 695 3.67 -9.49 21.76
CA VAL A 695 4.21 -8.18 22.10
C VAL A 695 5.73 -8.29 22.23
N THR A 696 6.45 -7.53 21.41
CA THR A 696 7.87 -7.25 21.63
C THR A 696 8.01 -6.50 22.95
N ARG A 697 8.22 -7.25 24.04
CA ARG A 697 8.53 -6.68 25.36
C ARG A 697 9.73 -5.74 25.23
N PRO A 698 9.77 -4.61 25.96
CA PRO A 698 11.01 -3.86 26.08
C PRO A 698 12.06 -4.83 26.61
N LYS A 699 13.29 -4.79 26.06
CA LYS A 699 14.37 -5.68 26.50
C LYS A 699 14.67 -5.52 28.01
N THR A 700 14.21 -4.45 28.64
CA THR A 700 14.38 -4.17 30.07
C THR A 700 13.29 -3.21 30.57
N PHE A 701 12.69 -3.52 31.71
CA PHE A 701 11.83 -2.59 32.44
C PHE A 701 12.62 -1.83 33.50
N THR A 702 12.14 -0.65 33.90
CA THR A 702 12.69 0.13 35.02
C THR A 702 11.57 0.62 35.92
N GLU A 703 11.81 0.71 37.23
CA GLU A 703 10.87 1.34 38.15
C GLU A 703 10.66 2.81 37.78
N GLY A 704 9.42 3.30 37.86
CA GLY A 704 9.03 4.64 37.41
C GLY A 704 8.70 4.72 35.91
N MET A 705 8.92 3.66 35.13
CA MET A 705 8.49 3.61 33.73
C MET A 705 6.97 3.64 33.64
N LYS A 706 6.44 4.51 32.78
CA LYS A 706 5.00 4.63 32.53
C LYS A 706 4.60 3.81 31.33
N LEU A 707 3.60 2.96 31.53
CA LEU A 707 3.07 2.04 30.54
C LEU A 707 1.58 2.28 30.36
N GLU A 708 1.08 1.94 29.18
CA GLU A 708 -0.34 1.88 28.95
C GLU A 708 -0.89 0.56 29.46
N ALA A 709 -2.06 0.61 30.08
CA ALA A 709 -2.78 -0.56 30.56
C ALA A 709 -4.25 -0.50 30.17
N ARG A 710 -4.81 -1.63 29.75
CA ARG A 710 -6.26 -1.77 29.58
C ARG A 710 -6.88 -2.16 30.92
N VAL A 711 -7.92 -1.44 31.34
CA VAL A 711 -8.74 -1.83 32.47
C VAL A 711 -9.68 -2.93 32.01
N LEU A 712 -9.47 -4.15 32.52
CA LEU A 712 -10.32 -5.31 32.22
C LEU A 712 -11.47 -5.46 33.20
N GLU A 713 -11.23 -5.13 34.47
CA GLU A 713 -12.23 -5.34 35.53
C GLU A 713 -11.97 -4.40 36.71
N LYS A 714 -13.05 -3.95 37.36
CA LYS A 714 -12.99 -3.06 38.52
C LYS A 714 -13.91 -3.55 39.64
N LYS A 715 -13.33 -3.89 40.80
CA LYS A 715 -14.06 -4.42 41.97
C LYS A 715 -14.10 -3.40 43.09
N LYS A 716 -15.32 -2.93 43.44
CA LYS A 716 -15.56 -2.00 44.56
C LYS A 716 -15.03 -2.56 45.88
N LYS A 717 -15.21 -3.85 46.14
CA LYS A 717 -14.71 -4.52 47.36
C LYS A 717 -13.17 -4.60 47.32
N GLY A 718 -12.53 -3.78 48.15
CA GLY A 718 -11.07 -3.69 48.26
C GLY A 718 -10.39 -2.74 47.25
N SER A 719 -11.18 -1.96 46.49
CA SER A 719 -10.69 -1.02 45.47
C SER A 719 -9.71 -1.68 44.49
N LYS A 720 -10.02 -2.90 44.03
CA LYS A 720 -9.13 -3.66 43.15
C LYS A 720 -9.43 -3.39 41.68
N VAL A 721 -8.39 -3.24 40.88
CA VAL A 721 -8.47 -3.05 39.44
C VAL A 721 -7.59 -4.10 38.77
N LYS A 722 -8.13 -4.75 37.74
CA LYS A 722 -7.38 -5.69 36.90
C LYS A 722 -6.93 -4.96 35.65
N TYR A 723 -5.62 -4.78 35.53
CA TYR A 723 -4.96 -4.21 34.36
C TYR A 723 -4.45 -5.32 33.45
N GLU A 724 -4.49 -5.08 32.15
CA GLU A 724 -3.77 -5.85 31.13
C GLU A 724 -2.65 -4.99 30.56
N ILE A 725 -1.41 -5.51 30.64
CA ILE A 725 -0.20 -4.89 30.11
C ILE A 725 0.57 -5.99 29.39
N PHE A 726 0.82 -5.81 28.08
CA PHE A 726 1.51 -6.82 27.25
C PHE A 726 0.91 -8.23 27.35
N ASN A 727 -0.42 -8.34 27.41
CA ASN A 727 -1.20 -9.57 27.57
C ASN A 727 -0.96 -10.31 28.92
N GLU A 728 -0.35 -9.64 29.90
CA GLU A 728 -0.27 -10.11 31.27
C GLU A 728 -1.23 -9.33 32.16
N HIS A 729 -1.79 -10.02 33.16
CA HIS A 729 -2.79 -9.48 34.06
C HIS A 729 -2.18 -9.06 35.39
N TYR A 730 -2.44 -7.82 35.80
CA TYR A 730 -1.98 -7.24 37.05
C TYR A 730 -3.19 -6.84 37.90
N ASN A 731 -3.29 -7.42 39.10
CA ASN A 731 -4.40 -7.15 40.02
C ASN A 731 -3.91 -6.18 41.10
N GLU A 732 -4.29 -4.90 40.98
CA GLU A 732 -3.74 -3.83 41.80
C GLU A 732 -4.77 -3.20 42.72
N GLY A 733 -4.32 -2.78 43.91
CA GLY A 733 -5.13 -2.08 44.90
C GLY A 733 -5.06 -0.56 44.74
N GLU A 734 -6.12 0.05 44.20
CA GLU A 734 -6.16 1.46 43.80
C GLU A 734 -6.95 2.36 44.76
N LYS A 735 -6.80 2.17 46.07
CA LYS A 735 -7.63 2.83 47.11
C LYS A 735 -7.85 4.33 46.93
N LYS A 736 -6.82 5.08 46.49
CA LYS A 736 -6.88 6.55 46.32
C LYS A 736 -7.36 7.01 44.93
N SER A 737 -7.20 6.16 43.92
CA SER A 737 -7.44 6.52 42.52
C SER A 737 -8.63 5.78 41.92
N PHE A 738 -9.26 4.86 42.65
CA PHE A 738 -10.34 4.00 42.20
C PHE A 738 -11.50 4.76 41.56
N SER A 739 -11.87 5.93 42.09
CA SER A 739 -12.93 6.77 41.52
C SER A 739 -12.57 7.45 40.20
N LYS A 740 -11.28 7.58 39.90
CA LYS A 740 -10.75 8.24 38.69
C LYS A 740 -10.49 7.27 37.54
N ILE A 741 -10.42 5.97 37.84
CA ILE A 741 -10.18 4.92 36.85
C ILE A 741 -11.53 4.58 36.19
N PRO A 742 -11.63 4.52 34.85
CA PRO A 742 -12.87 4.15 34.18
C PRO A 742 -13.22 2.68 34.47
N ASP A 743 -14.49 2.30 34.30
CA ASP A 743 -14.90 0.91 34.54
C ASP A 743 -14.33 -0.05 33.49
N GLU A 744 -14.19 0.43 32.24
CA GLU A 744 -13.44 -0.18 31.15
C GLU A 744 -12.73 0.92 30.34
N GLY A 745 -11.58 0.63 29.73
CA GLY A 745 -10.85 1.60 28.90
C GLY A 745 -9.34 1.61 29.15
N MET A 746 -8.62 2.60 28.60
CA MET A 746 -7.17 2.69 28.70
C MET A 746 -6.71 3.69 29.76
N VAL A 747 -5.67 3.34 30.51
CA VAL A 747 -5.03 4.19 31.51
C VAL A 747 -3.52 4.16 31.38
N ILE A 748 -2.86 5.16 31.95
CA ILE A 748 -1.41 5.12 32.19
C ILE A 748 -1.18 4.59 33.59
N VAL A 749 -0.37 3.54 33.68
CA VAL A 749 0.17 3.00 34.93
C VAL A 749 1.68 3.22 34.99
N GLU A 750 2.24 3.26 36.19
CA GLU A 750 3.67 3.38 36.44
C GLU A 750 4.16 2.12 37.12
N ILE A 751 5.27 1.55 36.63
CA ILE A 751 5.93 0.41 37.27
C ILE A 751 6.43 0.85 38.65
N ARG A 752 5.96 0.17 39.69
CA ARG A 752 6.36 0.42 41.08
C ARG A 752 7.41 -0.53 41.58
N SER A 753 7.46 -1.75 41.04
CA SER A 753 8.52 -2.71 41.35
C SER A 753 8.66 -3.75 40.25
N LEU A 754 9.85 -4.33 40.15
CA LEU A 754 10.18 -5.45 39.27
C LEU A 754 10.49 -6.71 40.10
N LYS A 755 10.38 -7.88 39.46
CA LYS A 755 10.87 -9.15 40.01
C LYS A 755 12.37 -9.28 39.74
N GLU A 756 13.01 -10.27 40.36
CA GLU A 756 14.45 -10.56 40.19
C GLU A 756 14.83 -10.89 38.73
N ASP A 757 13.90 -11.45 37.95
CA ASP A 757 14.06 -11.73 36.52
C ASP A 757 13.88 -10.50 35.61
N GLY A 758 13.63 -9.31 36.19
CA GLY A 758 13.40 -8.05 35.49
C GLY A 758 11.98 -7.88 34.95
N SER A 759 11.05 -8.82 35.18
CA SER A 759 9.63 -8.68 34.81
C SER A 759 8.87 -7.77 35.78
N ILE A 760 7.71 -7.26 35.35
CA ILE A 760 6.90 -6.35 36.17
C ILE A 760 6.32 -7.12 37.36
N ASN A 761 6.48 -6.56 38.57
CA ASN A 761 5.86 -7.09 39.78
C ASN A 761 4.60 -6.30 40.15
N HIS A 762 4.72 -4.96 40.24
CA HIS A 762 3.61 -4.08 40.61
C HIS A 762 3.53 -2.83 39.74
N VAL A 763 2.31 -2.38 39.49
CA VAL A 763 2.01 -1.13 38.80
C VAL A 763 1.00 -0.27 39.57
N LYS A 764 0.96 1.03 39.28
CA LYS A 764 -0.07 1.93 39.82
C LYS A 764 -0.61 2.90 38.80
N PHE A 765 -1.90 3.17 38.86
CA PHE A 765 -2.56 4.22 38.09
C PHE A 765 -1.90 5.58 38.27
N VAL A 766 -1.70 6.26 37.15
CA VAL A 766 -1.20 7.63 37.07
C VAL A 766 -2.31 8.56 36.58
N ARG A 767 -2.89 8.26 35.41
CA ARG A 767 -3.93 9.08 34.75
C ARG A 767 -4.71 8.27 33.73
N THR A 768 -5.89 8.74 33.37
CA THR A 768 -6.64 8.29 32.20
C THR A 768 -5.95 8.75 30.91
N ILE A 769 -6.09 7.96 29.85
CA ILE A 769 -5.77 8.40 28.48
C ILE A 769 -7.04 9.07 27.97
N GLU A 770 -7.01 10.39 27.81
CA GLU A 770 -8.08 11.15 27.14
C GLU A 770 -8.02 10.96 25.63
#